data_AF-A0A537XCT6-F1
#
_entry.id   AF-A0A537XCT6-F1
#
_cell.length_a   1.000
_cell.length_b   1.000
_cell.length_c   1.000
_cell.angle_alpha   90.00
_cell.angle_beta   90.00
_cell.angle_gamma   90.00
#
_symmetry.space_group_name_H-M   'P 1'
#
loop_
_entity.id
_entity.type
_entity.pdbx_description
1 polymer ?
#
loop_
_entity_poly.entity_id
_entity_poly.type
_entity_poly.pdbx_seq_one_letter_code
_entity_poly.pdbx_strand_id
1 'polypeptide(L)'
;MERRLKDGAVSTTVDPALSLPDVLIETGLLMPSRMPRIRFEKGQTPLTRAVQSLTGLDDLVDIGALVDGLCHKGREYLSTHFKLFNQQKELFDFALSEAQRALKPTGETIQAFEPEDTEDAAGPFATLGKHLRAGATELTQVISEDLAIGLDLASPRTQADLAGAISGAQEDLSGGLGELTTWKLISEVATALSGQIIAALLGAADQADAALAEALQLDERSQKDTRLQLKALGAHWHEAHRGVELIDCPLCDKPLEDGALRNEIESLRRAGDAATRRLADNLNAIEARLNAAVPTTLEPRLGDLAALAPRKSLIADIETRFVSRSRFKTLATFTSLVADALRRVPSAELEPLEPSTGQLDATQRVQARIAAVRRLVLLEQWRRDQALAWEDWWAHAAVGAFTEDGEGQNRSNAGGRRETFAQHLTRLFSAIREAEPYRAAADALARAWKYGREAHRLQTIQEEREAIAGQLAPLKTLGALADAQARLAIETLSDDIGAILKRIHLTERLAFKGAKLQRKAGLEVHAAFAADFKIDATLVANTSWLRAVLWAFLFALRQEAVKQLGTDPLPLLLLDDPQATFDAEHRHRWALEIIGLQTRSTSAQVILVTHDEIFGELLKIDGVKGREAIIVSAGPELAHVGIFEGASLDRRWKKTKDENTAAAGQDYISAVRIYVEGLLRLMLRGHSADVNWASSGFVMGTARDKVRELHDAELAPWDKAEFKRLVGQL
;
A
#
# COMPACT_ATOMS: atom_id res chain seq x y z
N MET A 1 10.81 32.90 -34.73
CA MET A 1 10.57 31.59 -34.08
C MET A 1 9.09 31.49 -33.77
N GLU A 2 8.40 30.54 -34.41
CA GLU A 2 7.00 30.25 -34.11
C GLU A 2 6.92 28.91 -33.37
N ARG A 3 6.33 28.89 -32.18
CA ARG A 3 6.05 27.66 -31.43
C ARG A 3 4.55 27.39 -31.47
N ARG A 4 4.14 26.26 -32.05
CA ARG A 4 2.76 25.80 -32.08
C ARG A 4 2.64 24.46 -31.36
N LEU A 5 1.79 24.42 -30.34
CA LEU A 5 1.35 23.18 -29.71
C LEU A 5 0.13 22.66 -30.48
N LYS A 6 0.25 21.50 -31.12
CA LYS A 6 -0.88 20.76 -31.71
C LYS A 6 -0.76 19.30 -31.27
N ASP A 7 -1.86 18.73 -30.80
CA ASP A 7 -1.97 17.32 -30.40
C ASP A 7 -0.87 16.83 -29.44
N GLY A 8 -0.46 17.68 -28.49
CA GLY A 8 0.58 17.35 -27.51
C GLY A 8 2.03 17.43 -28.03
N ALA A 9 2.22 17.65 -29.33
CA ALA A 9 3.54 17.86 -29.93
C ALA A 9 3.82 19.37 -30.10
N VAL A 10 4.97 19.81 -29.57
CA VAL A 10 5.46 21.17 -29.80
C VAL A 10 6.18 21.20 -31.14
N SER A 11 5.54 21.78 -32.15
CA SER A 11 6.20 22.12 -33.42
C SER A 11 6.87 23.49 -33.29
N THR A 12 8.17 23.54 -33.55
CA THR A 12 8.94 24.78 -33.56
C THR A 12 9.38 25.05 -34.99
N THR A 13 8.85 26.12 -35.60
CA THR A 13 9.32 26.62 -36.90
C THR A 13 10.29 27.76 -36.62
N VAL A 14 11.57 27.50 -36.80
CA VAL A 14 12.62 28.52 -36.79
C VAL A 14 12.84 28.94 -38.24
N ASP A 15 12.90 30.25 -38.48
CA ASP A 15 13.33 30.76 -39.77
C ASP A 15 14.72 30.17 -40.06
N PRO A 16 14.98 29.53 -41.21
CA PRO A 16 16.29 28.99 -41.54
C PRO A 16 17.42 30.02 -41.40
N ALA A 17 17.15 31.31 -41.61
CA ALA A 17 18.12 32.39 -41.40
C ALA A 17 18.50 32.62 -39.91
N LEU A 18 17.69 32.10 -38.99
CA LEU A 18 17.93 32.13 -37.53
C LEU A 18 18.46 30.78 -37.01
N SER A 19 18.62 29.78 -37.86
CA SER A 19 19.23 28.48 -37.53
C SER A 19 20.76 28.59 -37.56
N LEU A 20 21.31 29.43 -36.68
CA LEU A 20 22.73 29.68 -36.58
C LEU A 20 23.39 28.67 -35.62
N PRO A 21 24.60 28.17 -35.93
CA PRO A 21 25.34 27.31 -35.01
C PRO A 21 25.61 28.02 -33.68
N ASP A 22 25.29 27.36 -32.55
CA ASP A 22 25.48 27.90 -31.20
C ASP A 22 26.92 28.37 -30.95
N VAL A 23 27.89 27.67 -31.53
CA VAL A 23 29.31 28.04 -31.48
C VAL A 23 29.59 29.44 -32.02
N LEU A 24 28.89 29.88 -33.07
CA LEU A 24 29.09 31.22 -33.65
C LEU A 24 28.36 32.30 -32.86
N ILE A 25 27.22 31.97 -32.25
CA ILE A 25 26.50 32.87 -31.32
C ILE A 25 27.35 33.10 -30.06
N GLU A 26 27.84 32.01 -29.47
CA GLU A 26 28.64 32.07 -28.24
C GLU A 26 29.97 32.78 -28.50
N THR A 27 30.68 32.46 -29.60
CA THR A 27 31.97 33.11 -29.92
C THR A 27 31.85 34.52 -30.47
N GLY A 28 30.74 34.85 -31.15
CA GLY A 28 30.53 36.15 -31.79
C GLY A 28 29.87 37.20 -30.90
N LEU A 29 29.00 36.80 -29.96
CA LEU A 29 28.15 37.72 -29.20
C LEU A 29 28.30 37.57 -27.68
N LEU A 30 28.19 36.35 -27.16
CA LEU A 30 28.05 36.11 -25.72
C LEU A 30 29.39 36.12 -24.99
N MET A 31 30.40 35.41 -25.48
CA MET A 31 31.71 35.38 -24.84
C MET A 31 32.44 36.73 -24.88
N PRO A 32 32.48 37.49 -25.99
CA PRO A 32 33.05 38.83 -26.01
C PRO A 32 32.54 39.76 -24.91
N SER A 33 31.23 39.78 -24.66
CA SER A 33 30.62 40.62 -23.61
C SER A 33 30.88 40.10 -22.19
N ARG A 34 31.16 38.79 -22.04
CA ARG A 34 31.56 38.18 -20.77
C ARG A 34 33.07 38.30 -20.51
N MET A 35 33.88 38.59 -21.52
CA MET A 35 35.35 38.61 -21.42
C MET A 35 35.89 39.48 -20.29
N PRO A 36 35.36 40.67 -19.96
CA PRO A 36 35.82 41.45 -18.82
C PRO A 36 35.60 40.76 -17.45
N ARG A 37 34.67 39.82 -17.36
CA ARG A 37 34.21 39.18 -16.11
C ARG A 37 34.73 37.76 -15.90
N ILE A 38 35.22 37.09 -16.94
CA ILE A 38 35.74 35.71 -16.85
C ILE A 38 36.98 35.68 -15.94
N ARG A 39 37.17 34.62 -15.14
CA ARG A 39 38.38 34.42 -14.33
C ARG A 39 38.89 33.00 -14.53
N PHE A 40 40.20 32.82 -14.43
CA PHE A 40 40.82 31.48 -14.36
C PHE A 40 40.69 30.97 -12.92
N GLU A 41 39.68 30.15 -12.66
CA GLU A 41 39.38 29.57 -11.34
C GLU A 41 39.39 28.04 -11.41
N LYS A 42 39.62 27.39 -10.27
CA LYS A 42 39.56 25.92 -10.18
C LYS A 42 38.11 25.44 -10.27
N GLY A 43 37.84 24.41 -11.07
CA GLY A 43 36.53 23.76 -11.20
C GLY A 43 35.80 24.07 -12.53
N GLN A 44 34.50 23.78 -12.59
CA GLN A 44 33.66 24.15 -13.74
C GLN A 44 33.45 25.67 -13.77
N THR A 45 34.27 26.36 -14.55
CA THR A 45 34.10 27.80 -14.80
C THR A 45 33.14 28.04 -15.98
N PRO A 46 32.58 29.26 -16.14
CA PRO A 46 31.86 29.64 -17.35
C PRO A 46 32.65 29.39 -18.63
N LEU A 47 33.98 29.52 -18.57
CA LEU A 47 34.88 29.20 -19.67
C LEU A 47 34.93 27.70 -19.95
N THR A 48 35.04 26.86 -18.92
CA THR A 48 35.02 25.39 -19.07
C THR A 48 33.69 24.89 -19.64
N ARG A 49 32.57 25.44 -19.15
CA ARG A 49 31.23 25.16 -19.68
C ARG A 49 31.07 25.65 -21.11
N ALA A 50 31.56 26.84 -21.42
CA ALA A 50 31.55 27.35 -22.78
C ALA A 50 32.32 26.38 -23.68
N VAL A 51 33.55 25.96 -23.34
CA VAL A 51 34.31 25.02 -24.18
C VAL A 51 33.62 23.66 -24.35
N GLN A 52 32.97 23.13 -23.31
CA GLN A 52 32.20 21.89 -23.40
C GLN A 52 30.96 22.03 -24.29
N SER A 53 30.22 23.13 -24.13
CA SER A 53 29.08 23.50 -24.99
C SER A 53 29.49 23.75 -26.44
N LEU A 54 30.68 24.30 -26.66
CA LEU A 54 31.23 24.64 -27.98
C LEU A 54 31.64 23.41 -28.80
N THR A 55 31.87 22.25 -28.18
CA THR A 55 32.09 20.99 -28.91
C THR A 55 30.78 20.27 -29.26
N GLY A 56 29.64 20.72 -28.73
CA GLY A 56 28.33 20.08 -28.93
C GLY A 56 28.22 18.70 -28.29
N LEU A 57 29.12 18.37 -27.36
CA LEU A 57 29.20 17.04 -26.74
C LEU A 57 28.47 16.96 -25.40
N ASP A 58 27.88 18.07 -24.93
CA ASP A 58 27.10 18.14 -23.69
C ASP A 58 25.94 17.14 -23.70
N ASP A 59 25.22 17.05 -24.83
CA ASP A 59 24.13 16.08 -25.01
C ASP A 59 24.64 14.63 -24.82
N LEU A 60 25.86 14.32 -25.24
CA LEU A 60 26.45 12.99 -25.06
C LEU A 60 26.82 12.72 -23.60
N VAL A 61 27.26 13.75 -22.86
CA VAL A 61 27.49 13.66 -21.42
C VAL A 61 26.17 13.42 -20.69
N ASP A 62 25.12 14.14 -21.05
CA ASP A 62 23.79 14.04 -20.46
C ASP A 62 23.15 12.68 -20.76
N ILE A 63 23.27 12.18 -22.00
CA ILE A 63 22.85 10.82 -22.36
C ILE A 63 23.62 9.79 -21.52
N GLY A 64 24.93 9.94 -21.38
CA GLY A 64 25.75 9.04 -20.56
C GLY A 64 25.30 9.04 -19.09
N ALA A 65 25.01 10.21 -18.52
CA ALA A 65 24.52 10.37 -17.15
C ALA A 65 23.11 9.79 -16.97
N LEU A 66 22.20 10.03 -17.92
CA LEU A 66 20.86 9.46 -17.94
C LEU A 66 20.91 7.94 -17.94
N VAL A 67 21.72 7.35 -18.83
CA VAL A 67 21.88 5.90 -18.93
C VAL A 67 22.48 5.32 -17.66
N ASP A 68 23.47 5.98 -17.05
CA ASP A 68 24.02 5.50 -15.79
C ASP A 68 22.98 5.51 -14.66
N GLY A 69 22.16 6.57 -14.59
CA GLY A 69 21.03 6.67 -13.66
C GLY A 69 19.97 5.58 -13.89
N LEU A 70 19.61 5.29 -15.14
CA LEU A 70 18.66 4.22 -15.50
C LEU A 70 19.19 2.86 -15.09
N CYS A 71 20.45 2.55 -15.38
CA CYS A 71 21.08 1.31 -14.97
C CYS A 71 21.20 1.19 -13.44
N HIS A 72 21.48 2.30 -12.73
CA HIS A 72 21.57 2.29 -11.27
C HIS A 72 20.22 1.94 -10.61
N LYS A 73 19.14 2.62 -11.02
CA LYS A 73 17.77 2.27 -10.58
C LYS A 73 17.38 0.86 -10.99
N GLY A 74 17.83 0.41 -12.17
CA GLY A 74 17.69 -0.98 -12.61
C GLY A 74 18.27 -1.99 -11.62
N ARG A 75 19.46 -1.74 -11.06
CA ARG A 75 20.09 -2.65 -10.08
C ARG A 75 19.27 -2.82 -8.80
N GLU A 76 18.67 -1.75 -8.30
CA GLU A 76 17.84 -1.81 -7.09
C GLU A 76 16.58 -2.66 -7.32
N TYR A 77 15.93 -2.45 -8.46
CA TYR A 77 14.81 -3.28 -8.91
C TYR A 77 15.21 -4.75 -9.07
N LEU A 78 16.33 -5.01 -9.75
CA LEU A 78 16.86 -6.37 -9.96
C LEU A 78 17.17 -7.06 -8.62
N SER A 79 17.77 -6.36 -7.66
CA SER A 79 18.06 -6.92 -6.33
C SER A 79 16.79 -7.33 -5.59
N THR A 80 15.73 -6.53 -5.67
CA THR A 80 14.45 -6.83 -5.02
C THR A 80 13.74 -8.01 -5.70
N HIS A 81 13.68 -7.99 -7.04
CA HIS A 81 13.08 -9.06 -7.83
C HIS A 81 13.83 -10.39 -7.70
N PHE A 82 15.15 -10.36 -7.58
CA PHE A 82 15.95 -11.57 -7.35
C PHE A 82 15.61 -12.24 -6.02
N LYS A 83 15.37 -11.47 -4.96
CA LYS A 83 14.90 -12.01 -3.67
C LYS A 83 13.51 -12.64 -3.79
N LEU A 84 12.59 -11.97 -4.50
CA LEU A 84 11.24 -12.49 -4.73
C LEU A 84 11.28 -13.77 -5.57
N PHE A 85 12.12 -13.82 -6.61
CA PHE A 85 12.33 -15.01 -7.42
C PHE A 85 12.81 -16.18 -6.55
N ASN A 86 13.87 -15.99 -5.75
CA ASN A 86 14.38 -17.04 -4.87
C ASN A 86 13.33 -17.51 -3.87
N GLN A 87 12.54 -16.60 -3.30
CA GLN A 87 11.45 -16.96 -2.39
C GLN A 87 10.39 -17.84 -3.09
N GLN A 88 9.97 -17.48 -4.32
CA GLN A 88 8.99 -18.28 -5.06
C GLN A 88 9.59 -19.64 -5.49
N LYS A 89 10.87 -19.68 -5.86
CA LYS A 89 11.59 -20.92 -6.18
C LYS A 89 11.69 -21.85 -4.97
N GLU A 90 12.03 -21.33 -3.79
CA GLU A 90 12.04 -22.13 -2.55
C GLU A 90 10.65 -22.70 -2.22
N LEU A 91 9.58 -21.93 -2.40
CA LEU A 91 8.21 -22.40 -2.19
C LEU A 91 7.79 -23.45 -3.23
N PHE A 92 8.25 -23.32 -4.47
CA PHE A 92 8.06 -24.31 -5.52
C PHE A 92 8.76 -25.63 -5.18
N ASP A 93 10.04 -25.58 -4.83
CA ASP A 93 10.85 -26.75 -4.46
C ASP A 93 10.29 -27.46 -3.22
N PHE A 94 9.84 -26.68 -2.23
CA PHE A 94 9.16 -27.22 -1.05
C PHE A 94 7.88 -27.97 -1.42
N ALA A 95 7.02 -27.38 -2.26
CA ALA A 95 5.78 -28.02 -2.69
C ALA A 95 6.02 -29.30 -3.52
N LEU A 96 7.06 -29.33 -4.36
CA LEU A 96 7.50 -30.56 -5.04
C LEU A 96 7.93 -31.64 -4.04
N SER A 97 8.70 -31.27 -3.01
CA SER A 97 9.12 -32.20 -1.97
C SER A 97 7.95 -32.77 -1.16
N GLU A 98 6.91 -31.97 -0.90
CA GLU A 98 5.68 -32.41 -0.26
C GLU A 98 4.93 -33.42 -1.12
N ALA A 99 4.80 -33.13 -2.43
CA ALA A 99 4.16 -34.04 -3.38
C ALA A 99 4.89 -35.39 -3.43
N GLN A 100 6.23 -35.36 -3.45
CA GLN A 100 7.04 -36.58 -3.49
C GLN A 100 6.97 -37.38 -2.19
N ARG A 101 6.89 -36.69 -1.05
CA ARG A 101 6.66 -37.34 0.25
C ARG A 101 5.28 -38.01 0.31
N ALA A 102 4.26 -37.37 -0.26
CA ALA A 102 2.90 -37.91 -0.31
C ALA A 102 2.79 -39.16 -1.19
N LEU A 103 3.51 -39.23 -2.32
CA LEU A 103 3.51 -40.40 -3.23
C LEU A 103 4.43 -41.55 -2.80
N LYS A 104 5.28 -41.36 -1.79
CA LYS A 104 6.19 -42.40 -1.30
C LYS A 104 5.51 -43.77 -1.01
N PRO A 105 4.28 -43.82 -0.46
CA PRO A 105 3.56 -45.08 -0.22
C PRO A 105 3.04 -45.77 -1.51
N THR A 106 2.82 -45.04 -2.60
CA THR A 106 2.29 -45.58 -3.87
C THR A 106 3.40 -46.08 -4.79
N GLY A 107 4.65 -45.68 -4.54
CA GLY A 107 5.81 -46.07 -5.35
C GLY A 107 6.02 -45.24 -6.62
N GLU A 108 5.18 -44.23 -6.86
CA GLU A 108 5.34 -43.28 -7.97
C GLU A 108 6.41 -42.23 -7.68
N THR A 109 7.16 -41.83 -8.70
CA THR A 109 8.22 -40.83 -8.60
C THR A 109 7.87 -39.58 -9.41
N ILE A 110 8.22 -38.41 -8.85
CA ILE A 110 8.08 -37.12 -9.52
C ILE A 110 9.40 -36.83 -10.25
N GLN A 111 9.31 -36.38 -11.51
CA GLN A 111 10.48 -35.92 -12.28
C GLN A 111 11.03 -34.62 -11.70
N ALA A 112 12.30 -34.31 -11.99
CA ALA A 112 12.88 -33.02 -11.63
C ALA A 112 12.27 -31.93 -12.53
N PHE A 113 11.34 -31.15 -11.98
CA PHE A 113 10.71 -30.02 -12.66
C PHE A 113 11.38 -28.71 -12.25
N GLU A 114 11.51 -27.79 -13.20
CA GLU A 114 11.89 -26.41 -12.96
C GLU A 114 10.65 -25.49 -13.05
N PRO A 115 10.72 -24.25 -12.53
CA PRO A 115 9.61 -23.30 -12.60
C PRO A 115 9.04 -23.07 -14.01
N GLU A 116 9.88 -23.13 -15.04
CA GLU A 116 9.50 -22.98 -16.45
C GLU A 116 8.49 -24.05 -16.93
N ASP A 117 8.55 -25.26 -16.36
CA ASP A 117 7.66 -26.36 -16.73
C ASP A 117 6.19 -26.14 -16.33
N THR A 118 5.90 -25.09 -15.55
CA THR A 118 4.55 -24.73 -15.08
C THR A 118 3.81 -23.74 -16.00
N GLU A 119 4.46 -23.28 -17.07
CA GLU A 119 3.85 -22.36 -18.03
C GLU A 119 2.79 -23.08 -18.89
N ASP A 120 3.17 -24.21 -19.49
CA ASP A 120 2.33 -24.97 -20.41
C ASP A 120 1.24 -25.78 -19.71
N ALA A 121 -0.02 -25.34 -19.85
CA ALA A 121 -1.20 -26.00 -19.30
C ALA A 121 -1.47 -27.42 -19.85
N ALA A 122 -0.80 -27.83 -20.93
CA ALA A 122 -0.80 -29.17 -21.49
C ALA A 122 0.53 -29.92 -21.27
N GLY A 123 1.51 -29.29 -20.60
CA GLY A 123 2.84 -29.81 -20.41
C GLY A 123 2.94 -30.96 -19.39
N PRO A 124 4.13 -31.58 -19.26
CA PRO A 124 4.36 -32.76 -18.42
C PRO A 124 3.99 -32.56 -16.94
N PHE A 125 4.18 -31.34 -16.42
CA PHE A 125 3.79 -31.00 -15.05
C PHE A 125 2.25 -31.03 -14.88
N ALA A 126 1.52 -30.46 -15.84
CA ALA A 126 0.06 -30.36 -15.79
C ALA A 126 -0.60 -31.73 -15.97
N THR A 127 -0.04 -32.56 -16.84
CA THR A 127 -0.51 -33.93 -17.06
C THR A 127 -0.31 -34.80 -15.83
N LEU A 128 0.82 -34.67 -15.12
CA LEU A 128 1.03 -35.35 -13.84
C LEU A 128 -0.02 -34.93 -12.80
N GLY A 129 -0.26 -33.63 -12.63
CA GLY A 129 -1.30 -33.14 -11.71
C GLY A 129 -2.70 -33.67 -12.05
N LYS A 130 -3.05 -33.76 -13.35
CA LYS A 130 -4.32 -34.35 -13.82
C LYS A 130 -4.39 -35.86 -13.56
N HIS A 131 -3.29 -36.57 -13.79
CA HIS A 131 -3.19 -38.01 -13.56
C HIS A 131 -3.43 -38.37 -12.09
N LEU A 132 -2.79 -37.65 -11.16
CA LEU A 132 -2.97 -37.88 -9.71
C LEU A 132 -4.41 -37.57 -9.26
N ARG A 133 -5.04 -36.52 -9.81
CA ARG A 133 -6.47 -36.25 -9.54
C ARG A 133 -7.39 -37.34 -10.07
N ALA A 134 -7.10 -37.86 -11.26
CA ALA A 134 -7.86 -38.96 -11.84
C ALA A 134 -7.75 -40.22 -10.98
N GLY A 135 -6.54 -40.58 -10.53
CA GLY A 135 -6.32 -41.72 -9.63
C GLY A 135 -7.06 -41.57 -8.29
N ALA A 136 -7.03 -40.38 -7.68
CA ALA A 136 -7.81 -40.12 -6.47
C ALA A 136 -9.32 -40.21 -6.70
N THR A 137 -9.81 -39.78 -7.88
CA THR A 137 -11.23 -39.83 -8.24
C THR A 137 -11.69 -41.27 -8.46
N GLU A 138 -10.88 -42.10 -9.14
CA GLU A 138 -11.19 -43.51 -9.38
C GLU A 138 -11.34 -44.29 -8.07
N LEU A 139 -10.41 -44.08 -7.13
CA LEU A 139 -10.45 -44.72 -5.81
C LEU A 139 -11.62 -44.25 -4.94
N THR A 140 -12.04 -42.99 -5.06
CA THR A 140 -13.20 -42.44 -4.33
C THR A 140 -14.54 -42.76 -4.99
N GLN A 141 -14.57 -43.06 -6.28
CA GLN A 141 -15.80 -43.39 -7.00
C GLN A 141 -16.40 -44.74 -6.55
N VAL A 142 -15.56 -45.65 -6.02
CA VAL A 142 -15.98 -46.95 -5.46
C VAL A 142 -17.03 -46.82 -4.36
N ILE A 143 -17.04 -45.70 -3.63
CA ILE A 143 -17.99 -45.45 -2.53
C ILE A 143 -19.14 -44.51 -2.92
N SER A 144 -19.26 -44.12 -4.19
CA SER A 144 -20.25 -43.13 -4.64
C SER A 144 -21.71 -43.52 -4.37
N GLU A 145 -22.03 -44.81 -4.42
CA GLU A 145 -23.36 -45.35 -4.12
C GLU A 145 -23.76 -45.18 -2.64
N ASP A 146 -22.79 -45.00 -1.74
CA ASP A 146 -23.02 -44.81 -0.30
C ASP A 146 -23.24 -43.35 0.12
N LEU A 147 -23.04 -42.42 -0.82
CA LEU A 147 -22.99 -40.99 -0.57
C LEU A 147 -24.24 -40.28 -1.10
N ALA A 148 -24.43 -39.03 -0.69
CA ALA A 148 -25.52 -38.21 -1.17
C ALA A 148 -25.42 -37.91 -2.68
N ILE A 149 -26.57 -37.91 -3.35
CA ILE A 149 -26.67 -37.64 -4.80
C ILE A 149 -26.21 -36.20 -5.10
N GLY A 150 -25.40 -36.04 -6.14
CA GLY A 150 -24.95 -34.73 -6.63
C GLY A 150 -23.65 -34.20 -6.00
N LEU A 151 -22.92 -35.03 -5.24
CA LEU A 151 -21.59 -34.69 -4.74
C LEU A 151 -20.56 -34.79 -5.87
N ASP A 152 -19.81 -33.70 -6.07
CA ASP A 152 -18.64 -33.70 -6.95
C ASP A 152 -17.45 -34.32 -6.22
N LEU A 153 -17.21 -35.62 -6.47
CA LEU A 153 -16.09 -36.37 -5.91
C LEU A 153 -14.75 -36.02 -6.54
N ALA A 154 -14.70 -35.27 -7.65
CA ALA A 154 -13.45 -34.76 -8.20
C ALA A 154 -12.97 -33.49 -7.47
N SER A 155 -13.84 -32.87 -6.68
CA SER A 155 -13.51 -31.67 -5.90
C SER A 155 -12.75 -32.04 -4.62
N PRO A 156 -11.53 -31.49 -4.41
CA PRO A 156 -10.74 -31.72 -3.19
C PRO A 156 -11.47 -31.32 -1.91
N ARG A 157 -12.27 -30.24 -1.99
CA ARG A 157 -13.06 -29.75 -0.86
C ARG A 157 -14.13 -30.75 -0.44
N THR A 158 -14.86 -31.31 -1.41
CA THR A 158 -15.88 -32.33 -1.15
C THR A 158 -15.28 -33.58 -0.52
N GLN A 159 -14.11 -34.02 -1.00
CA GLN A 159 -13.38 -35.16 -0.44
C GLN A 159 -12.87 -34.89 1.00
N ALA A 160 -12.43 -33.67 1.30
CA ALA A 160 -12.01 -33.28 2.66
C ALA A 160 -13.20 -33.23 3.62
N ASP A 161 -14.32 -32.64 3.18
CA ASP A 161 -15.57 -32.61 3.94
C ASP A 161 -16.08 -34.03 4.21
N LEU A 162 -15.95 -34.95 3.24
CA LEU A 162 -16.29 -36.36 3.39
C LEU A 162 -15.40 -37.09 4.40
N ALA A 163 -14.09 -36.91 4.32
CA ALA A 163 -13.14 -37.49 5.28
C ALA A 163 -13.40 -36.99 6.72
N GLY A 164 -13.72 -35.69 6.85
CA GLY A 164 -14.13 -35.09 8.11
C GLY A 164 -15.47 -35.63 8.64
N ALA A 165 -16.45 -35.85 7.76
CA ALA A 165 -17.72 -36.46 8.11
C ALA A 165 -17.55 -37.90 8.63
N ILE A 166 -16.73 -38.72 7.97
CA ILE A 166 -16.47 -40.11 8.38
C ILE A 166 -15.73 -40.15 9.72
N SER A 167 -14.69 -39.34 9.87
CA SER A 167 -13.92 -39.26 11.13
C SER A 167 -14.81 -38.79 12.28
N GLY A 168 -15.63 -37.76 12.05
CA GLY A 168 -16.59 -37.26 13.05
C GLY A 168 -17.68 -38.26 13.40
N ALA A 169 -18.09 -39.13 12.46
CA ALA A 169 -19.04 -40.21 12.72
C ALA A 169 -18.40 -41.34 13.54
N GLN A 170 -17.14 -41.71 13.25
CA GLN A 170 -16.39 -42.69 14.04
C GLN A 170 -16.14 -42.21 15.47
N GLU A 171 -15.82 -40.92 15.65
CA GLU A 171 -15.66 -40.31 16.98
C GLU A 171 -16.99 -40.24 17.74
N ASP A 172 -18.10 -39.89 17.07
CA ASP A 172 -19.41 -39.94 17.70
C ASP A 172 -19.81 -41.38 18.09
N LEU A 173 -19.41 -42.38 17.29
CA LEU A 173 -19.69 -43.79 17.54
C LEU A 173 -18.90 -44.35 18.74
N SER A 174 -17.63 -43.94 18.89
CA SER A 174 -16.75 -44.43 19.98
C SER A 174 -17.25 -44.02 21.37
N GLY A 175 -18.01 -42.93 21.47
CA GLY A 175 -18.66 -42.48 22.70
C GLY A 175 -19.78 -43.39 23.22
N GLY A 176 -20.37 -44.24 22.36
CA GLY A 176 -21.43 -45.18 22.72
C GLY A 176 -22.72 -44.53 23.27
N LEU A 177 -23.58 -45.35 23.90
CA LEU A 177 -24.77 -44.86 24.61
C LEU A 177 -24.42 -43.90 25.74
N GLY A 178 -23.25 -44.11 26.38
CA GLY A 178 -22.75 -43.29 27.49
C GLY A 178 -22.58 -41.82 27.14
N GLU A 179 -22.43 -41.47 25.86
CA GLU A 179 -22.30 -40.11 25.39
C GLU A 179 -23.63 -39.43 25.02
N LEU A 180 -24.76 -40.16 25.04
CA LEU A 180 -26.10 -39.60 24.81
C LEU A 180 -26.61 -38.87 26.05
N THR A 181 -27.24 -37.71 25.86
CA THR A 181 -27.65 -36.85 26.98
C THR A 181 -28.64 -37.56 27.88
N THR A 182 -29.69 -38.14 27.31
CA THR A 182 -30.74 -38.86 28.03
C THR A 182 -30.19 -40.07 28.78
N TRP A 183 -29.23 -40.80 28.20
CA TRP A 183 -28.61 -41.96 28.85
C TRP A 183 -27.75 -41.54 30.04
N LYS A 184 -26.99 -40.44 29.93
CA LYS A 184 -26.24 -39.85 31.06
C LYS A 184 -27.18 -39.46 32.19
N LEU A 185 -28.29 -38.77 31.87
CA LEU A 185 -29.26 -38.30 32.87
C LEU A 185 -29.94 -39.44 33.64
N ILE A 186 -30.43 -40.45 32.93
CA ILE A 186 -31.04 -41.61 33.57
C ILE A 186 -29.96 -42.42 34.34
N SER A 187 -28.72 -42.40 33.84
CA SER A 187 -27.62 -43.04 34.54
C SER A 187 -27.28 -42.36 35.85
N GLU A 188 -27.23 -41.02 35.87
CA GLU A 188 -27.05 -40.18 37.06
C GLU A 188 -28.14 -40.48 38.09
N VAL A 189 -29.41 -40.56 37.67
CA VAL A 189 -30.53 -40.91 38.55
C VAL A 189 -30.30 -42.26 39.23
N ALA A 190 -29.93 -43.30 38.48
CA ALA A 190 -29.71 -44.61 39.10
C ALA A 190 -28.43 -44.68 39.96
N THR A 191 -27.42 -43.84 39.71
CA THR A 191 -26.27 -43.74 40.62
C THR A 191 -26.58 -42.99 41.90
N ALA A 192 -27.48 -42.00 41.84
CA ALA A 192 -27.87 -41.19 42.99
C ALA A 192 -28.89 -41.89 43.90
N LEU A 193 -29.59 -42.91 43.40
CA LEU A 193 -30.65 -43.62 44.11
C LEU A 193 -30.19 -45.00 44.59
N SER A 194 -29.75 -45.08 45.85
CA SER A 194 -29.53 -46.36 46.52
C SER A 194 -30.85 -46.96 47.04
N GLY A 195 -30.87 -48.25 47.37
CA GLY A 195 -32.07 -48.89 47.93
C GLY A 195 -32.61 -48.22 49.21
N GLN A 196 -31.72 -47.66 50.04
CA GLN A 196 -32.10 -46.89 51.23
C GLN A 196 -32.75 -45.55 50.86
N ILE A 197 -32.20 -44.85 49.85
CA ILE A 197 -32.73 -43.57 49.38
C ILE A 197 -34.09 -43.78 48.68
N ILE A 198 -34.24 -44.85 47.88
CA ILE A 198 -35.52 -45.20 47.26
C ILE A 198 -36.60 -45.42 48.33
N ALA A 199 -36.29 -46.18 49.38
CA ALA A 199 -37.22 -46.39 50.49
C ALA A 199 -37.55 -45.08 51.22
N ALA A 200 -36.57 -44.20 51.42
CA ALA A 200 -36.79 -42.89 52.03
C ALA A 200 -37.66 -41.96 51.16
N LEU A 201 -37.49 -41.96 49.84
CA LEU A 201 -38.30 -41.17 48.90
C LEU A 201 -39.73 -41.65 48.84
N LEU A 202 -39.95 -42.97 48.77
CA LEU A 202 -41.30 -43.55 48.82
C LEU A 202 -41.97 -43.26 50.16
N GLY A 203 -41.24 -43.44 51.27
CA GLY A 203 -41.73 -43.10 52.60
C GLY A 203 -42.07 -41.61 52.74
N ALA A 204 -41.26 -40.71 52.20
CA ALA A 204 -41.53 -39.28 52.20
C ALA A 204 -42.75 -38.92 51.32
N ALA A 205 -42.92 -39.57 50.17
CA ALA A 205 -44.09 -39.40 49.31
C ALA A 205 -45.38 -39.88 50.02
N ASP A 206 -45.34 -41.04 50.67
CA ASP A 206 -46.49 -41.59 51.41
C ASP A 206 -46.83 -40.74 52.65
N GLN A 207 -45.83 -40.25 53.37
CA GLN A 207 -46.01 -39.30 54.46
C GLN A 207 -46.60 -37.97 53.98
N ALA A 208 -46.18 -37.49 52.80
CA ALA A 208 -46.72 -36.28 52.21
C ALA A 208 -48.18 -36.45 51.77
N ASP A 209 -48.56 -37.60 51.20
CA ASP A 209 -49.96 -37.91 50.89
C ASP A 209 -50.82 -37.93 52.16
N ALA A 210 -50.34 -38.58 53.22
CA ALA A 210 -51.04 -38.62 54.51
C ALA A 210 -51.16 -37.23 55.14
N ALA A 211 -50.08 -36.45 55.15
CA ALA A 211 -50.07 -35.08 55.68
C ALA A 211 -50.94 -34.12 54.85
N LEU A 212 -51.01 -34.31 53.53
CA LEU A 212 -51.89 -33.55 52.64
C LEU A 212 -53.36 -33.85 52.94
N ALA A 213 -53.71 -35.13 53.13
CA ALA A 213 -55.06 -35.53 53.51
C ALA A 213 -55.46 -34.97 54.89
N GLU A 214 -54.55 -35.01 55.87
CA GLU A 214 -54.76 -34.42 57.20
C GLU A 214 -54.91 -32.89 57.12
N ALA A 215 -54.07 -32.20 56.36
CA ALA A 215 -54.14 -30.76 56.17
C ALA A 215 -55.46 -30.30 55.53
N LEU A 216 -55.98 -31.07 54.56
CA LEU A 216 -57.29 -30.81 53.95
C LEU A 216 -58.44 -31.01 54.95
N GLN A 217 -58.40 -32.06 55.77
CA GLN A 217 -59.40 -32.26 56.82
C GLN A 217 -59.36 -31.16 57.88
N LEU A 218 -58.17 -30.70 58.26
CA LEU A 218 -58.00 -29.60 59.21
C LEU A 218 -58.48 -28.26 58.64
N ASP A 219 -58.24 -28.00 57.35
CA ASP A 219 -58.74 -26.80 56.69
C ASP A 219 -60.28 -26.79 56.65
N GLU A 220 -60.91 -27.90 56.26
CA GLU A 220 -62.37 -28.04 56.26
C GLU A 220 -62.96 -27.83 57.66
N ARG A 221 -62.30 -28.35 58.70
CA ARG A 221 -62.68 -28.11 60.10
C ARG A 221 -62.52 -26.64 60.49
N SER A 222 -61.44 -25.98 60.09
CA SER A 222 -61.15 -24.58 60.43
C SER A 222 -62.14 -23.61 59.77
N GLN A 223 -62.65 -23.95 58.58
CA GLN A 223 -63.72 -23.20 57.92
C GLN A 223 -65.05 -23.29 58.68
N LYS A 224 -65.30 -24.41 59.38
CA LYS A 224 -66.49 -24.62 60.22
C LYS A 224 -66.32 -24.05 61.63
N ASP A 225 -65.11 -24.01 62.17
CA ASP A 225 -64.79 -23.47 63.50
C ASP A 225 -63.67 -22.41 63.45
N THR A 226 -64.07 -21.13 63.53
CA THR A 226 -63.16 -19.98 63.53
C THR A 226 -62.17 -19.95 64.71
N ARG A 227 -62.40 -20.73 65.77
CA ARG A 227 -61.53 -20.81 66.95
C ARG A 227 -60.63 -22.05 66.97
N LEU A 228 -60.69 -22.90 65.94
CA LEU A 228 -59.94 -24.17 65.87
C LEU A 228 -58.43 -23.98 66.06
N GLN A 229 -57.84 -22.96 65.43
CA GLN A 229 -56.40 -22.67 65.56
C GLN A 229 -56.02 -22.20 66.97
N LEU A 230 -56.87 -21.41 67.63
CA LEU A 230 -56.65 -21.01 69.03
C LEU A 230 -56.73 -22.21 69.97
N LYS A 231 -57.66 -23.14 69.72
CA LYS A 231 -57.74 -24.41 70.45
C LYS A 231 -56.48 -25.25 70.25
N ALA A 232 -55.98 -25.37 69.02
CA ALA A 232 -54.74 -26.10 68.70
C ALA A 232 -53.51 -25.46 69.36
N LEU A 233 -53.37 -24.13 69.29
CA LEU A 233 -52.27 -23.40 69.94
C LEU A 233 -52.32 -23.56 71.46
N GLY A 234 -53.52 -23.49 72.06
CA GLY A 234 -53.72 -23.76 73.48
C GLY A 234 -53.32 -25.20 73.84
N ALA A 235 -53.75 -26.19 73.05
CA ALA A 235 -53.40 -27.59 73.25
C ALA A 235 -51.87 -27.81 73.26
N HIS A 236 -51.17 -27.20 72.30
CA HIS A 236 -49.73 -27.29 72.17
C HIS A 236 -49.01 -26.56 73.31
N TRP A 237 -49.46 -25.37 73.69
CA TRP A 237 -48.91 -24.64 74.83
C TRP A 237 -49.05 -25.44 76.13
N HIS A 238 -50.21 -26.06 76.34
CA HIS A 238 -50.47 -26.92 77.50
C HIS A 238 -49.51 -28.10 77.56
N GLU A 239 -49.30 -28.80 76.45
CA GLU A 239 -48.36 -29.92 76.39
C GLU A 239 -46.94 -29.49 76.75
N ALA A 240 -46.49 -28.34 76.24
CA ALA A 240 -45.14 -27.81 76.48
C ALA A 240 -44.91 -27.33 77.93
N HIS A 241 -45.95 -26.88 78.65
CA HIS A 241 -45.79 -26.21 79.95
C HIS A 241 -46.46 -26.91 81.14
N ARG A 242 -47.49 -27.73 80.91
CA ARG A 242 -48.30 -28.38 81.96
C ARG A 242 -48.41 -29.90 81.83
N GLY A 243 -47.80 -30.50 80.81
CA GLY A 243 -47.71 -31.95 80.64
C GLY A 243 -48.89 -32.59 79.88
N VAL A 244 -48.99 -33.92 80.00
CA VAL A 244 -49.78 -34.77 79.10
C VAL A 244 -51.26 -34.87 79.49
N GLU A 245 -51.63 -34.66 80.74
CA GLU A 245 -53.03 -34.77 81.18
C GLU A 245 -53.79 -33.45 81.01
N LEU A 246 -54.83 -33.45 80.16
CA LEU A 246 -55.62 -32.27 79.83
C LEU A 246 -56.77 -32.06 80.83
N ILE A 247 -56.42 -31.65 82.05
CA ILE A 247 -57.38 -31.47 83.16
C ILE A 247 -58.09 -30.11 83.05
N ASP A 248 -57.34 -29.06 82.72
CA ASP A 248 -57.81 -27.67 82.66
C ASP A 248 -57.79 -27.12 81.23
N CYS A 249 -58.67 -26.15 80.96
CA CYS A 249 -58.75 -25.45 79.69
C CYS A 249 -57.47 -24.64 79.45
N PRO A 250 -56.72 -24.90 78.36
CA PRO A 250 -55.44 -24.23 78.09
C PRO A 250 -55.50 -22.71 77.90
N LEU A 251 -56.70 -22.16 77.69
CA LEU A 251 -56.91 -20.75 77.37
C LEU A 251 -57.42 -19.93 78.57
N CYS A 252 -58.00 -20.58 79.59
CA CYS A 252 -58.64 -19.88 80.70
C CYS A 252 -58.47 -20.53 82.08
N ASP A 253 -57.69 -21.62 82.17
CA ASP A 253 -57.35 -22.31 83.42
C ASP A 253 -58.54 -22.84 84.24
N LYS A 254 -59.71 -23.01 83.60
CA LYS A 254 -60.89 -23.63 84.20
C LYS A 254 -60.93 -25.13 83.94
N PRO A 255 -61.46 -25.96 84.86
CA PRO A 255 -61.58 -27.40 84.64
C PRO A 255 -62.42 -27.72 83.39
N LEU A 256 -61.93 -28.63 82.54
CA LEU A 256 -62.62 -29.08 81.34
C LEU A 256 -63.65 -30.16 81.70
N GLU A 257 -64.92 -29.75 81.89
CA GLU A 257 -66.03 -30.66 82.20
C GLU A 257 -66.67 -31.30 80.95
N ASP A 258 -66.50 -30.70 79.76
CA ASP A 258 -67.04 -31.21 78.50
C ASP A 258 -66.09 -32.23 77.83
N GLY A 259 -66.51 -33.50 77.79
CA GLY A 259 -65.76 -34.59 77.19
C GLY A 259 -65.59 -34.47 75.67
N ALA A 260 -66.52 -33.83 74.95
CA ALA A 260 -66.39 -33.63 73.51
C ALA A 260 -65.30 -32.59 73.20
N LEU A 261 -65.25 -31.49 73.95
CA LEU A 261 -64.22 -30.47 73.83
C LEU A 261 -62.84 -31.02 74.24
N ARG A 262 -62.76 -31.85 75.29
CA ARG A 262 -61.51 -32.53 75.68
C ARG A 262 -60.99 -33.42 74.54
N ASN A 263 -61.85 -34.25 73.94
CA ASN A 263 -61.47 -35.10 72.81
C ASN A 263 -61.06 -34.30 71.57
N GLU A 264 -61.70 -33.16 71.32
CA GLU A 264 -61.34 -32.25 70.22
C GLU A 264 -59.95 -31.63 70.44
N ILE A 265 -59.66 -31.13 71.65
CA ILE A 265 -58.35 -30.56 72.01
C ILE A 265 -57.26 -31.64 71.96
N GLU A 266 -57.55 -32.87 72.39
CA GLU A 266 -56.61 -33.99 72.25
C GLU A 266 -56.36 -34.38 70.79
N SER A 267 -57.38 -34.34 69.92
CA SER A 267 -57.22 -34.55 68.47
C SER A 267 -56.34 -33.47 67.84
N LEU A 268 -56.55 -32.20 68.20
CA LEU A 268 -55.72 -31.08 67.71
C LEU A 268 -54.29 -31.16 68.25
N ARG A 269 -54.11 -31.63 69.49
CA ARG A 269 -52.79 -31.90 70.07
C ARG A 269 -52.04 -32.98 69.28
N ARG A 270 -52.71 -34.09 68.94
CA ARG A 270 -52.10 -35.17 68.14
C ARG A 270 -51.70 -34.72 66.73
N ALA A 271 -52.48 -33.82 66.11
CA ALA A 271 -52.15 -33.21 64.83
C ALA A 271 -51.00 -32.16 64.93
N GLY A 272 -50.66 -31.73 66.16
CA GLY A 272 -49.48 -30.92 66.47
C GLY A 272 -49.39 -29.64 65.65
N ASP A 273 -48.18 -29.37 65.12
CA ASP A 273 -47.90 -28.21 64.28
C ASP A 273 -48.88 -28.04 63.11
N ALA A 274 -49.37 -29.14 62.52
CA ALA A 274 -50.26 -29.08 61.36
C ALA A 274 -51.62 -28.44 61.70
N ALA A 275 -52.11 -28.64 62.92
CA ALA A 275 -53.36 -28.04 63.40
C ALA A 275 -53.23 -26.55 63.77
N THR A 276 -52.01 -26.07 64.01
CA THR A 276 -51.76 -24.65 64.34
C THR A 276 -51.54 -23.76 63.10
N ARG A 277 -51.23 -24.37 61.95
CA ARG A 277 -50.90 -23.69 60.69
C ARG A 277 -52.14 -23.45 59.82
N ARG A 278 -52.04 -22.49 58.90
CA ARG A 278 -53.01 -22.35 57.79
C ARG A 278 -52.70 -23.38 56.70
N LEU A 279 -53.69 -23.69 55.85
CA LEU A 279 -53.51 -24.65 54.74
C LEU A 279 -52.27 -24.32 53.88
N ALA A 280 -52.06 -23.05 53.51
CA ALA A 280 -50.90 -22.64 52.72
C ALA A 280 -49.56 -22.97 53.40
N ASP A 281 -49.46 -22.77 54.72
CA ASP A 281 -48.24 -23.07 55.49
C ASP A 281 -48.02 -24.58 55.65
N ASN A 282 -49.10 -25.36 55.76
CA ASN A 282 -49.04 -26.82 55.75
C ASN A 282 -48.57 -27.33 54.38
N LEU A 283 -49.08 -26.80 53.28
CA LEU A 283 -48.64 -27.15 51.93
C LEU A 283 -47.15 -26.82 51.72
N ASN A 284 -46.69 -25.65 52.16
CA ASN A 284 -45.26 -25.27 52.11
C ASN A 284 -44.38 -26.20 52.95
N ALA A 285 -44.85 -26.60 54.14
CA ALA A 285 -44.11 -27.51 55.02
C ALA A 285 -44.03 -28.94 54.44
N ILE A 286 -45.09 -29.42 53.80
CA ILE A 286 -45.10 -30.71 53.10
C ILE A 286 -44.12 -30.67 51.92
N GLU A 287 -44.16 -29.61 51.11
CA GLU A 287 -43.25 -29.43 49.98
C GLU A 287 -41.78 -29.35 50.43
N ALA A 288 -41.48 -28.62 51.50
CA ALA A 288 -40.14 -28.53 52.07
C ALA A 288 -39.62 -29.89 52.57
N ARG A 289 -40.46 -30.70 53.22
CA ARG A 289 -40.09 -32.06 53.65
C ARG A 289 -39.86 -33.00 52.47
N LEU A 290 -40.70 -32.91 51.43
CA LEU A 290 -40.49 -33.67 50.19
C LEU A 290 -39.16 -33.30 49.51
N ASN A 291 -38.86 -32.01 49.40
CA ASN A 291 -37.61 -31.54 48.80
C ASN A 291 -36.39 -31.99 49.60
N ALA A 292 -36.46 -31.94 50.94
CA ALA A 292 -35.38 -32.42 51.81
C ALA A 292 -35.10 -33.93 51.67
N ALA A 293 -36.08 -34.71 51.20
CA ALA A 293 -35.89 -36.13 50.93
C ALA A 293 -35.22 -36.41 49.57
N VAL A 294 -35.29 -35.48 48.61
CA VAL A 294 -34.66 -35.62 47.30
C VAL A 294 -33.16 -35.37 47.39
N PRO A 295 -32.30 -36.22 46.79
CA PRO A 295 -30.87 -35.95 46.71
C PRO A 295 -30.59 -34.57 46.10
N THR A 296 -29.66 -33.81 46.69
CA THR A 296 -29.34 -32.42 46.28
C THR A 296 -28.85 -32.32 44.83
N THR A 297 -28.33 -33.41 44.26
CA THR A 297 -27.93 -33.49 42.85
C THR A 297 -29.11 -33.56 41.88
N LEU A 298 -30.27 -34.06 42.33
CA LEU A 298 -31.47 -34.27 41.50
C LEU A 298 -32.56 -33.21 41.74
N GLU A 299 -32.60 -32.60 42.93
CA GLU A 299 -33.62 -31.61 43.34
C GLU A 299 -33.83 -30.48 42.31
N PRO A 300 -32.79 -29.83 41.75
CA PRO A 300 -32.97 -28.72 40.81
C PRO A 300 -33.61 -29.15 39.48
N ARG A 301 -33.50 -30.44 39.14
CA ARG A 301 -33.90 -31.02 37.85
C ARG A 301 -35.12 -31.92 37.97
N LEU A 302 -35.76 -31.94 39.15
CA LEU A 302 -36.85 -32.85 39.45
C LEU A 302 -38.02 -32.72 38.46
N GLY A 303 -38.35 -31.48 38.04
CA GLY A 303 -39.40 -31.23 37.05
C GLY A 303 -39.07 -31.82 35.68
N ASP A 304 -37.85 -31.59 35.19
CA ASP A 304 -37.39 -32.09 33.89
C ASP A 304 -37.32 -33.63 33.88
N LEU A 305 -36.82 -34.22 34.96
CA LEU A 305 -36.78 -35.66 35.13
C LEU A 305 -38.19 -36.24 35.21
N ALA A 306 -39.12 -35.57 35.90
CA ALA A 306 -40.50 -36.06 35.98
C ALA A 306 -41.20 -36.13 34.62
N ALA A 307 -40.94 -35.15 33.74
CA ALA A 307 -41.49 -35.09 32.39
C ALA A 307 -40.75 -35.98 31.37
N LEU A 308 -39.61 -36.58 31.75
CA LEU A 308 -38.78 -37.35 30.83
C LEU A 308 -39.50 -38.62 30.34
N ALA A 309 -39.57 -38.75 29.01
CA ALA A 309 -40.00 -39.96 28.31
C ALA A 309 -38.73 -40.68 27.79
N PRO A 310 -38.16 -41.60 28.58
CA PRO A 310 -36.78 -42.05 28.40
C PRO A 310 -36.52 -42.67 27.02
N ARG A 311 -37.45 -43.47 26.48
CA ARG A 311 -37.25 -44.10 25.17
C ARG A 311 -37.36 -43.07 24.04
N LYS A 312 -38.41 -42.24 24.02
CA LYS A 312 -38.56 -41.17 23.02
C LYS A 312 -37.37 -40.22 23.00
N SER A 313 -36.89 -39.82 24.17
CA SER A 313 -35.74 -38.92 24.30
C SER A 313 -34.43 -39.56 23.83
N LEU A 314 -34.20 -40.86 24.08
CA LEU A 314 -33.05 -41.59 23.54
C LEU A 314 -33.07 -41.70 22.01
N ILE A 315 -34.25 -41.97 21.42
CA ILE A 315 -34.41 -41.98 19.95
C ILE A 315 -34.06 -40.60 19.38
N ALA A 316 -34.60 -39.54 19.97
CA ALA A 316 -34.33 -38.17 19.55
C ALA A 316 -32.84 -37.79 19.67
N ASP A 317 -32.16 -38.23 20.74
CA ASP A 317 -30.72 -38.00 20.91
C ASP A 317 -29.90 -38.67 19.79
N ILE A 318 -30.26 -39.90 19.42
CA ILE A 318 -29.57 -40.66 18.36
C ILE A 318 -29.85 -40.04 16.98
N GLU A 319 -31.10 -39.67 16.68
CA GLU A 319 -31.46 -38.95 15.45
C GLU A 319 -30.70 -37.63 15.34
N THR A 320 -30.70 -36.84 16.41
CA THR A 320 -30.03 -35.55 16.46
C THR A 320 -28.53 -35.70 16.24
N ARG A 321 -27.92 -36.73 16.83
CA ARG A 321 -26.47 -36.95 16.75
C ARG A 321 -26.04 -37.50 15.40
N PHE A 322 -26.72 -38.52 14.86
CA PHE A 322 -26.23 -39.28 13.71
C PHE A 322 -26.97 -39.01 12.39
N VAL A 323 -28.16 -38.38 12.43
CA VAL A 323 -28.97 -38.11 11.22
C VAL A 323 -29.10 -36.62 10.95
N SER A 324 -29.46 -35.81 11.96
CA SER A 324 -29.80 -34.40 11.76
C SER A 324 -28.58 -33.48 11.62
N ARG A 325 -27.38 -33.90 12.05
CA ARG A 325 -26.16 -33.08 11.93
C ARG A 325 -25.81 -32.82 10.47
N SER A 326 -25.59 -31.54 10.13
CA SER A 326 -25.25 -31.10 8.77
C SER A 326 -24.05 -31.83 8.17
N ARG A 327 -23.03 -32.13 9.00
CA ARG A 327 -21.82 -32.83 8.60
C ARG A 327 -22.04 -34.27 8.10
N PHE A 328 -23.16 -34.92 8.44
CA PHE A 328 -23.45 -36.30 8.05
C PHE A 328 -24.41 -36.40 6.85
N LYS A 329 -24.91 -35.26 6.33
CA LYS A 329 -25.80 -35.24 5.16
C LYS A 329 -25.16 -35.83 3.90
N THR A 330 -23.82 -35.85 3.84
CA THR A 330 -23.06 -36.45 2.75
C THR A 330 -23.03 -37.98 2.80
N LEU A 331 -23.31 -38.59 3.96
CA LEU A 331 -23.27 -40.04 4.22
C LEU A 331 -24.68 -40.65 4.13
N ALA A 332 -25.25 -40.69 2.93
CA ALA A 332 -26.64 -41.10 2.72
C ALA A 332 -26.93 -42.52 3.25
N THR A 333 -26.10 -43.51 2.91
CA THR A 333 -26.32 -44.88 3.36
C THR A 333 -26.15 -45.02 4.88
N PHE A 334 -25.18 -44.34 5.48
CA PHE A 334 -25.01 -44.32 6.94
C PHE A 334 -26.25 -43.77 7.67
N THR A 335 -26.77 -42.63 7.24
CA THR A 335 -27.98 -42.05 7.86
C THR A 335 -29.21 -42.96 7.69
N SER A 336 -29.31 -43.65 6.55
CA SER A 336 -30.36 -44.64 6.30
C SER A 336 -30.24 -45.86 7.22
N LEU A 337 -29.03 -46.35 7.46
CA LEU A 337 -28.75 -47.48 8.37
C LEU A 337 -29.16 -47.13 9.81
N VAL A 338 -28.87 -45.90 10.26
CA VAL A 338 -29.27 -45.41 11.58
C VAL A 338 -30.79 -45.31 11.69
N ALA A 339 -31.46 -44.71 10.71
CA ALA A 339 -32.93 -44.61 10.69
C ALA A 339 -33.61 -45.99 10.70
N ASP A 340 -33.04 -46.96 10.00
CA ASP A 340 -33.52 -48.34 9.96
C ASP A 340 -33.29 -49.08 11.29
N ALA A 341 -32.17 -48.85 11.97
CA ALA A 341 -31.87 -49.42 13.28
C ALA A 341 -32.80 -48.88 14.38
N LEU A 342 -33.17 -47.60 14.29
CA LEU A 342 -34.11 -46.96 15.22
C LEU A 342 -35.51 -47.57 15.21
N ARG A 343 -35.91 -48.24 14.12
CA ARG A 343 -37.18 -48.99 14.05
C ARG A 343 -37.21 -50.25 14.93
N ARG A 344 -36.04 -50.68 15.44
CA ARG A 344 -35.87 -51.94 16.19
C ARG A 344 -35.37 -51.72 17.63
N VAL A 345 -35.46 -50.50 18.13
CA VAL A 345 -35.11 -50.17 19.52
C VAL A 345 -36.07 -50.86 20.51
N PRO A 346 -35.63 -51.07 21.76
CA PRO A 346 -36.51 -51.58 22.83
C PRO A 346 -37.84 -50.81 22.90
N SER A 347 -38.94 -51.51 23.12
CA SER A 347 -40.30 -50.95 23.03
C SER A 347 -40.83 -50.31 24.31
N ALA A 348 -40.22 -50.63 25.46
CA ALA A 348 -40.71 -50.18 26.76
C ALA A 348 -40.55 -48.65 26.93
N GLU A 349 -41.67 -47.95 27.07
CA GLU A 349 -41.73 -46.54 27.43
C GLU A 349 -42.23 -46.41 28.87
N LEU A 350 -41.79 -45.37 29.56
CA LEU A 350 -42.25 -45.10 30.91
C LEU A 350 -43.43 -44.11 30.89
N GLU A 351 -44.64 -44.56 31.21
CA GLU A 351 -45.87 -43.74 31.20
C GLU A 351 -45.85 -42.65 32.28
N PRO A 352 -46.24 -41.40 31.99
CA PRO A 352 -46.23 -40.32 32.99
C PRO A 352 -47.19 -40.61 34.15
N LEU A 353 -46.78 -40.26 35.37
CA LEU A 353 -47.69 -40.25 36.52
C LEU A 353 -48.54 -38.99 36.47
N GLU A 354 -49.86 -39.13 36.32
CA GLU A 354 -50.77 -38.00 36.48
C GLU A 354 -50.91 -37.64 37.97
N PRO A 355 -50.82 -36.34 38.34
CA PRO A 355 -51.12 -35.92 39.70
C PRO A 355 -52.58 -36.24 40.02
N SER A 356 -52.83 -36.79 41.20
CA SER A 356 -54.18 -37.04 41.70
C SER A 356 -54.99 -35.75 41.65
N THR A 357 -56.14 -35.73 40.97
CA THR A 357 -56.97 -34.52 40.80
C THR A 357 -57.58 -34.09 42.14
N GLY A 358 -56.91 -33.18 42.84
CA GLY A 358 -57.46 -32.49 44.02
C GLY A 358 -58.51 -31.43 43.65
N GLN A 359 -59.48 -31.20 44.53
CA GLN A 359 -60.61 -30.26 44.34
C GLN A 359 -60.23 -28.77 44.38
N LEU A 360 -58.98 -28.41 44.70
CA LEU A 360 -58.50 -27.02 44.86
C LEU A 360 -57.18 -26.79 44.11
N ASP A 361 -57.04 -25.65 43.43
CA ASP A 361 -55.80 -25.29 42.69
C ASP A 361 -54.54 -25.27 43.59
N ALA A 362 -54.70 -24.95 44.88
CA ALA A 362 -53.59 -24.87 45.82
C ALA A 362 -52.93 -26.23 46.13
N THR A 363 -53.65 -27.35 46.02
CA THR A 363 -53.10 -28.69 46.32
C THR A 363 -52.39 -29.35 45.14
N GLN A 364 -52.69 -28.88 43.91
CA GLN A 364 -52.11 -29.44 42.68
C GLN A 364 -50.57 -29.37 42.68
N ARG A 365 -50.00 -28.31 43.25
CA ARG A 365 -48.54 -28.12 43.35
C ARG A 365 -47.88 -29.24 44.17
N VAL A 366 -48.43 -29.55 45.35
CA VAL A 366 -47.89 -30.60 46.22
C VAL A 366 -48.12 -31.97 45.60
N GLN A 367 -49.29 -32.22 45.01
CA GLN A 367 -49.59 -33.48 44.31
C GLN A 367 -48.67 -33.73 43.11
N ALA A 368 -48.39 -32.70 42.31
CA ALA A 368 -47.41 -32.76 41.22
C ALA A 368 -46.00 -33.04 41.75
N ARG A 369 -45.63 -32.47 42.90
CA ARG A 369 -44.33 -32.73 43.54
C ARG A 369 -44.21 -34.17 44.04
N ILE A 370 -45.26 -34.70 44.67
CA ILE A 370 -45.34 -36.12 45.09
C ILE A 370 -45.20 -37.05 43.88
N ALA A 371 -45.94 -36.77 42.81
CA ALA A 371 -45.85 -37.54 41.56
C ALA A 371 -44.43 -37.48 40.97
N ALA A 372 -43.78 -36.32 40.98
CA ALA A 372 -42.40 -36.14 40.51
C ALA A 372 -41.37 -36.95 41.33
N VAL A 373 -41.53 -37.02 42.67
CA VAL A 373 -40.68 -37.84 43.54
C VAL A 373 -40.86 -39.33 43.24
N ARG A 374 -42.11 -39.82 43.12
CA ARG A 374 -42.39 -41.21 42.74
C ARG A 374 -41.86 -41.54 41.35
N ARG A 375 -41.91 -40.57 40.45
CA ARG A 375 -41.41 -40.70 39.08
C ARG A 375 -39.91 -40.93 38.99
N LEU A 376 -39.10 -40.36 39.89
CA LEU A 376 -37.66 -40.64 39.96
C LEU A 376 -37.37 -42.12 40.24
N VAL A 377 -38.13 -42.73 41.15
CA VAL A 377 -38.00 -44.16 41.46
C VAL A 377 -38.36 -45.01 40.25
N LEU A 378 -39.42 -44.64 39.52
CA LEU A 378 -39.81 -45.35 38.29
C LEU A 378 -38.78 -45.21 37.17
N LEU A 379 -38.10 -44.07 37.04
CA LEU A 379 -37.02 -43.87 36.07
C LEU A 379 -35.80 -44.75 36.37
N GLU A 380 -35.48 -44.89 37.65
CA GLU A 380 -34.43 -45.80 38.11
C GLU A 380 -34.77 -47.26 37.80
N GLN A 381 -36.01 -47.68 38.09
CA GLN A 381 -36.51 -49.01 37.77
C GLN A 381 -36.51 -49.27 36.26
N TRP A 382 -37.02 -48.32 35.46
CA TRP A 382 -36.99 -48.43 34.00
C TRP A 382 -35.57 -48.60 33.47
N ARG A 383 -34.60 -47.84 34.00
CA ARG A 383 -33.19 -48.01 33.63
C ARG A 383 -32.72 -49.41 33.97
N ARG A 384 -32.94 -49.87 35.21
CA ARG A 384 -32.48 -51.18 35.66
C ARG A 384 -33.03 -52.29 34.78
N ASP A 385 -34.31 -52.21 34.40
CA ASP A 385 -34.99 -53.24 33.63
C ASP A 385 -34.64 -53.20 32.13
N GLN A 386 -34.36 -52.02 31.58
CA GLN A 386 -34.14 -51.83 30.15
C GLN A 386 -32.67 -51.63 29.76
N ALA A 387 -31.75 -51.45 30.72
CA ALA A 387 -30.34 -51.15 30.44
C ALA A 387 -29.70 -52.18 29.50
N LEU A 388 -29.81 -53.47 29.84
CA LEU A 388 -29.25 -54.56 29.06
C LEU A 388 -29.83 -54.59 27.64
N ALA A 389 -31.14 -54.40 27.48
CA ALA A 389 -31.78 -54.43 26.16
C ALA A 389 -31.30 -53.30 25.24
N TRP A 390 -31.04 -52.11 25.80
CA TRP A 390 -30.48 -50.98 25.06
C TRP A 390 -29.00 -51.16 24.76
N GLU A 391 -28.21 -51.65 25.72
CA GLU A 391 -26.79 -51.96 25.53
C GLU A 391 -26.59 -53.06 24.47
N ASP A 392 -27.39 -54.12 24.51
CA ASP A 392 -27.40 -55.18 23.50
C ASP A 392 -27.82 -54.64 22.12
N TRP A 393 -28.88 -53.84 22.05
CA TRP A 393 -29.28 -53.20 20.79
C TRP A 393 -28.15 -52.35 20.22
N TRP A 394 -27.48 -51.55 21.04
CA TRP A 394 -26.36 -50.72 20.62
C TRP A 394 -25.17 -51.57 20.17
N ALA A 395 -24.83 -52.64 20.90
CA ALA A 395 -23.77 -53.56 20.50
C ALA A 395 -24.04 -54.19 19.12
N HIS A 396 -25.29 -54.58 18.83
CA HIS A 396 -25.68 -55.16 17.54
C HIS A 396 -25.76 -54.14 16.41
N ALA A 397 -26.23 -52.91 16.67
CA ALA A 397 -26.36 -51.87 15.65
C ALA A 397 -25.02 -51.18 15.34
N ALA A 398 -24.19 -50.93 16.37
CA ALA A 398 -23.00 -50.10 16.25
C ALA A 398 -21.70 -50.91 16.05
N VAL A 399 -21.48 -52.02 16.76
CA VAL A 399 -20.16 -52.70 16.88
C VAL A 399 -20.14 -54.09 16.25
N GLY A 400 -21.21 -54.86 16.42
CA GLY A 400 -21.33 -56.26 16.04
C GLY A 400 -20.67 -57.20 17.06
N ALA A 401 -21.41 -57.65 18.08
CA ALA A 401 -20.96 -58.77 18.91
C ALA A 401 -21.16 -60.09 18.16
N PHE A 402 -20.07 -60.80 17.88
CA PHE A 402 -20.12 -62.21 17.50
C PHE A 402 -20.47 -63.02 18.74
N THR A 403 -21.69 -63.53 18.84
CA THR A 403 -21.92 -64.77 19.57
C THR A 403 -21.62 -65.91 18.61
N GLU A 404 -20.41 -66.46 18.71
CA GLU A 404 -20.13 -67.82 18.24
C GLU A 404 -20.92 -68.77 19.14
N ASP A 405 -22.12 -69.17 18.72
CA ASP A 405 -22.77 -70.35 19.27
C ASP A 405 -23.50 -71.09 18.13
N GLY A 406 -23.11 -72.35 17.95
CA GLY A 406 -23.81 -73.32 17.11
C GLY A 406 -23.08 -73.74 15.84
N GLU A 407 -22.17 -74.70 15.97
CA GLU A 407 -21.81 -75.58 14.87
C GLU A 407 -23.07 -76.15 14.21
N GLY A 408 -23.12 -76.05 12.88
CA GLY A 408 -23.92 -76.90 12.01
C GLY A 408 -25.44 -76.69 12.05
N GLN A 409 -25.95 -75.88 11.10
CA GLN A 409 -27.00 -76.34 10.16
C GLN A 409 -27.37 -75.25 9.14
N ASN A 410 -27.33 -75.65 7.87
CA ASN A 410 -28.05 -75.11 6.72
C ASN A 410 -28.15 -73.58 6.55
N ARG A 411 -27.15 -73.03 5.84
CA ARG A 411 -27.27 -71.76 5.12
C ARG A 411 -28.18 -71.93 3.88
N SER A 412 -29.48 -71.93 4.11
CA SER A 412 -30.47 -71.60 3.08
C SER A 412 -31.74 -71.08 3.75
N ASN A 413 -31.71 -69.80 4.14
CA ASN A 413 -32.87 -68.93 4.03
C ASN A 413 -32.44 -67.46 4.12
N ALA A 414 -32.92 -66.69 3.15
CA ALA A 414 -32.64 -65.29 2.95
C ALA A 414 -33.28 -64.42 4.05
N GLY A 415 -32.41 -63.74 4.80
CA GLY A 415 -32.71 -62.61 5.66
C GLY A 415 -31.41 -61.85 5.88
N GLY A 416 -31.20 -60.76 5.12
CA GLY A 416 -29.91 -60.10 4.97
C GLY A 416 -29.25 -59.70 6.30
N ARG A 417 -28.03 -60.17 6.54
CA ARG A 417 -27.11 -59.58 7.53
C ARG A 417 -26.86 -58.13 7.11
N ARG A 418 -27.37 -57.18 7.88
CA ARG A 418 -27.16 -55.74 7.65
C ARG A 418 -25.79 -55.34 8.20
N GLU A 419 -25.07 -54.53 7.43
CA GLU A 419 -23.79 -53.93 7.83
C GLU A 419 -23.98 -53.08 9.11
N THR A 420 -23.08 -53.20 10.08
CA THR A 420 -23.11 -52.36 11.30
C THR A 420 -22.57 -50.96 11.02
N PHE A 421 -22.86 -50.00 11.92
CA PHE A 421 -22.36 -48.63 11.77
C PHE A 421 -20.82 -48.58 11.68
N ALA A 422 -20.11 -49.30 12.55
CA ALA A 422 -18.64 -49.36 12.53
C ALA A 422 -18.09 -49.99 11.24
N GLN A 423 -18.70 -51.08 10.76
CA GLN A 423 -18.26 -51.75 9.52
C GLN A 423 -18.41 -50.83 8.31
N HIS A 424 -19.56 -50.14 8.20
CA HIS A 424 -19.83 -49.20 7.13
C HIS A 424 -18.83 -48.04 7.12
N LEU A 425 -18.62 -47.40 8.28
CA LEU A 425 -17.67 -46.29 8.40
C LEU A 425 -16.22 -46.71 8.16
N THR A 426 -15.84 -47.94 8.55
CA THR A 426 -14.48 -48.46 8.32
C THR A 426 -14.23 -48.69 6.84
N ARG A 427 -15.22 -49.22 6.10
CA ARG A 427 -15.15 -49.41 4.65
C ARG A 427 -15.02 -48.08 3.90
N LEU A 428 -15.81 -47.07 4.28
CA LEU A 428 -15.69 -45.72 3.71
C LEU A 428 -14.33 -45.10 4.02
N PHE A 429 -13.84 -45.27 5.25
CA PHE A 429 -12.55 -44.76 5.68
C PHE A 429 -11.38 -45.41 4.92
N SER A 430 -11.40 -46.73 4.70
CA SER A 430 -10.35 -47.42 3.95
C SER A 430 -10.26 -46.94 2.50
N ALA A 431 -11.41 -46.75 1.82
CA ALA A 431 -11.44 -46.26 0.45
C ALA A 431 -10.87 -44.84 0.31
N ILE A 432 -11.17 -43.95 1.27
CA ILE A 432 -10.60 -42.59 1.28
C ILE A 432 -9.12 -42.60 1.62
N ARG A 433 -8.68 -43.45 2.55
CA ARG A 433 -7.28 -43.56 2.94
C ARG A 433 -6.38 -44.00 1.78
N GLU A 434 -6.89 -44.86 0.90
CA GLU A 434 -6.17 -45.29 -0.31
C GLU A 434 -6.04 -44.16 -1.35
N ALA A 435 -7.02 -43.25 -1.41
CA ALA A 435 -6.97 -42.07 -2.29
C ALA A 435 -6.14 -40.91 -1.73
N GLU A 436 -5.87 -40.87 -0.42
CA GLU A 436 -5.18 -39.77 0.26
C GLU A 436 -3.80 -39.41 -0.31
N PRO A 437 -2.90 -40.38 -0.62
CA PRO A 437 -1.58 -40.08 -1.20
C PRO A 437 -1.67 -39.31 -2.52
N TYR A 438 -2.60 -39.71 -3.39
CA TYR A 438 -2.85 -39.09 -4.70
C TYR A 438 -3.40 -37.66 -4.56
N ARG A 439 -4.32 -37.46 -3.62
CA ARG A 439 -4.92 -36.15 -3.34
C ARG A 439 -3.88 -35.17 -2.78
N ALA A 440 -3.16 -35.58 -1.75
CA ALA A 440 -2.14 -34.75 -1.10
C ALA A 440 -1.05 -34.33 -2.10
N ALA A 441 -0.64 -35.25 -2.99
CA ALA A 441 0.30 -34.96 -4.05
C ALA A 441 -0.26 -34.02 -5.11
N ALA A 442 -1.50 -34.22 -5.56
CA ALA A 442 -2.15 -33.32 -6.53
C ALA A 442 -2.32 -31.89 -6.00
N ASP A 443 -2.64 -31.73 -4.71
CA ASP A 443 -2.75 -30.41 -4.06
C ASP A 443 -1.39 -29.73 -3.91
N ALA A 444 -0.35 -30.48 -3.55
CA ALA A 444 1.01 -29.99 -3.51
C ALA A 444 1.50 -29.56 -4.89
N LEU A 445 1.23 -30.34 -5.95
CA LEU A 445 1.53 -29.96 -7.34
C LEU A 445 0.74 -28.72 -7.79
N ALA A 446 -0.51 -28.54 -7.34
CA ALA A 446 -1.28 -27.33 -7.64
C ALA A 446 -0.69 -26.08 -6.98
N ARG A 447 -0.12 -26.20 -5.78
CA ARG A 447 0.63 -25.11 -5.14
C ARG A 447 1.93 -24.84 -5.88
N ALA A 448 2.69 -25.88 -6.20
CA ALA A 448 3.91 -25.78 -7.00
C ALA A 448 3.62 -25.11 -8.35
N TRP A 449 2.54 -25.45 -9.05
CA TRP A 449 2.12 -24.76 -10.28
C TRP A 449 2.02 -23.23 -10.11
N LYS A 450 1.38 -22.80 -9.02
CA LYS A 450 1.19 -21.37 -8.72
C LYS A 450 2.54 -20.67 -8.45
N TYR A 451 3.40 -21.29 -7.64
CA TYR A 451 4.70 -20.71 -7.30
C TYR A 451 5.67 -20.74 -8.48
N GLY A 452 5.68 -21.83 -9.27
CA GLY A 452 6.49 -21.97 -10.47
C GLY A 452 6.17 -20.92 -11.52
N ARG A 453 4.88 -20.65 -11.78
CA ARG A 453 4.48 -19.60 -12.74
C ARG A 453 4.95 -18.21 -12.33
N GLU A 454 4.82 -17.88 -11.05
CA GLU A 454 5.27 -16.58 -10.56
C GLU A 454 6.80 -16.48 -10.57
N ALA A 455 7.50 -17.55 -10.18
CA ALA A 455 8.97 -17.62 -10.26
C ALA A 455 9.47 -17.46 -11.72
N HIS A 456 8.89 -18.20 -12.67
CA HIS A 456 9.26 -18.10 -14.08
C HIS A 456 9.00 -16.69 -14.63
N ARG A 457 7.83 -16.10 -14.34
CA ARG A 457 7.54 -14.71 -14.71
C ARG A 457 8.57 -13.72 -14.17
N LEU A 458 8.96 -13.86 -12.91
CA LEU A 458 9.97 -13.01 -12.29
C LEU A 458 11.35 -13.18 -12.96
N GLN A 459 11.70 -14.41 -13.31
CA GLN A 459 12.93 -14.74 -14.04
C GLN A 459 12.96 -14.10 -15.43
N THR A 460 11.88 -14.22 -16.23
CA THR A 460 11.82 -13.60 -17.57
C THR A 460 11.98 -12.09 -17.49
N ILE A 461 11.29 -11.43 -16.56
CA ILE A 461 11.41 -9.97 -16.36
C ILE A 461 12.85 -9.58 -15.95
N GLN A 462 13.51 -10.42 -15.15
CA GLN A 462 14.88 -10.19 -14.74
C GLN A 462 15.84 -10.30 -15.93
N GLU A 463 15.75 -11.36 -16.73
CA GLU A 463 16.56 -11.58 -17.93
C GLU A 463 16.38 -10.45 -18.96
N GLU A 464 15.14 -10.03 -19.23
CA GLU A 464 14.86 -8.90 -20.13
C GLU A 464 15.52 -7.60 -19.67
N ARG A 465 15.44 -7.30 -18.37
CA ARG A 465 16.02 -6.06 -17.82
C ARG A 465 17.53 -6.10 -17.75
N GLU A 466 18.13 -7.25 -17.47
CA GLU A 466 19.57 -7.45 -17.55
C GLU A 466 20.07 -7.30 -18.98
N ALA A 467 19.33 -7.82 -19.97
CA ALA A 467 19.64 -7.63 -21.39
C ALA A 467 19.58 -6.15 -21.79
N ILE A 468 18.54 -5.41 -21.38
CA ILE A 468 18.44 -3.94 -21.60
C ILE A 468 19.62 -3.22 -20.94
N ALA A 469 19.96 -3.55 -19.69
CA ALA A 469 21.09 -2.94 -19.00
C ALA A 469 22.42 -3.23 -19.70
N GLY A 470 22.59 -4.43 -20.26
CA GLY A 470 23.73 -4.81 -21.08
C GLY A 470 23.82 -3.99 -22.37
N GLN A 471 22.70 -3.80 -23.08
CA GLN A 471 22.64 -2.98 -24.30
C GLN A 471 22.93 -1.50 -24.03
N LEU A 472 22.52 -0.98 -22.87
CA LEU A 472 22.77 0.41 -22.48
C LEU A 472 24.19 0.66 -21.94
N ALA A 473 24.89 -0.38 -21.46
CA ALA A 473 26.19 -0.24 -20.81
C ALA A 473 27.25 0.56 -21.62
N PRO A 474 27.38 0.39 -22.96
CA PRO A 474 28.35 1.16 -23.74
C PRO A 474 28.11 2.67 -23.69
N LEU A 475 26.85 3.11 -23.63
CA LEU A 475 26.48 4.54 -23.65
C LEU A 475 26.97 5.29 -22.41
N LYS A 476 27.25 4.59 -21.30
CA LYS A 476 27.83 5.19 -20.09
C LYS A 476 29.20 5.81 -20.33
N THR A 477 29.93 5.32 -21.34
CA THR A 477 31.26 5.81 -21.69
C THR A 477 31.23 7.12 -22.47
N LEU A 478 30.07 7.52 -22.99
CA LEU A 478 29.91 8.73 -23.81
C LEU A 478 30.41 9.99 -23.10
N GLY A 479 30.12 10.13 -21.80
CA GLY A 479 30.62 11.29 -21.05
C GLY A 479 32.15 11.35 -20.96
N ALA A 480 32.81 10.19 -20.82
CA ALA A 480 34.27 10.14 -20.80
C ALA A 480 34.89 10.40 -22.20
N LEU A 481 34.24 9.91 -23.25
CA LEU A 481 34.64 10.14 -24.64
C LEU A 481 34.46 11.62 -25.03
N ALA A 482 33.34 12.23 -24.62
CA ALA A 482 33.06 13.65 -24.80
C ALA A 482 34.13 14.53 -24.12
N ASP A 483 34.44 14.22 -22.86
CA ASP A 483 35.53 14.88 -22.11
C ASP A 483 36.89 14.74 -22.81
N ALA A 484 37.20 13.55 -23.33
CA ALA A 484 38.46 13.30 -24.04
C ALA A 484 38.54 14.09 -25.35
N GLN A 485 37.45 14.14 -26.10
CA GLN A 485 37.38 14.89 -27.36
C GLN A 485 37.49 16.41 -27.12
N ALA A 486 36.86 16.95 -26.07
CA ALA A 486 37.01 18.35 -25.69
C ALA A 486 38.45 18.72 -25.33
N ARG A 487 39.19 17.82 -24.67
CA ARG A 487 40.62 18.02 -24.38
C ARG A 487 41.46 18.05 -25.65
N LEU A 488 41.21 17.11 -26.57
CA LEU A 488 41.92 17.01 -27.83
C LEU A 488 41.66 18.24 -28.71
N ALA A 489 40.43 18.76 -28.74
CA ALA A 489 40.10 20.00 -29.44
C ALA A 489 40.92 21.20 -28.92
N ILE A 490 41.02 21.40 -27.60
CA ILE A 490 41.85 22.48 -27.03
C ILE A 490 43.33 22.29 -27.37
N GLU A 491 43.83 21.07 -27.26
CA GLU A 491 45.23 20.77 -27.57
C GLU A 491 45.54 21.05 -29.06
N THR A 492 44.60 20.77 -29.95
CA THR A 492 44.72 21.02 -31.39
C THR A 492 44.68 22.54 -31.70
N LEU A 493 43.85 23.30 -30.99
CA LEU A 493 43.76 24.76 -31.12
C LEU A 493 44.96 25.51 -30.52
N SER A 494 45.80 24.84 -29.73
CA SER A 494 46.91 25.45 -28.99
C SER A 494 47.84 26.28 -29.90
N ASP A 495 48.17 25.78 -31.09
CA ASP A 495 49.07 26.49 -32.00
C ASP A 495 48.43 27.76 -32.58
N ASP A 496 47.15 27.70 -32.95
CA ASP A 496 46.38 28.83 -33.46
C ASP A 496 46.22 29.91 -32.38
N ILE A 497 45.99 29.51 -31.12
CA ILE A 497 45.96 30.41 -29.96
C ILE A 497 47.30 31.15 -29.85
N GLY A 498 48.42 30.43 -29.93
CA GLY A 498 49.75 31.03 -29.88
C GLY A 498 50.00 32.01 -31.04
N ALA A 499 49.51 31.69 -32.24
CA ALA A 499 49.63 32.54 -33.41
C ALA A 499 48.78 33.83 -33.29
N ILE A 500 47.55 33.73 -32.77
CA ILE A 500 46.69 34.89 -32.52
C ILE A 500 47.25 35.75 -31.40
N LEU A 501 47.71 35.14 -30.30
CA LEU A 501 48.28 35.84 -29.15
C LEU A 501 49.45 36.76 -29.55
N LYS A 502 50.33 36.29 -30.44
CA LYS A 502 51.46 37.07 -30.97
C LYS A 502 51.02 38.33 -31.73
N ARG A 503 49.82 38.34 -32.31
CA ARG A 503 49.27 39.50 -33.03
C ARG A 503 48.64 40.52 -32.10
N ILE A 504 47.93 40.04 -31.07
CA ILE A 504 47.16 40.90 -30.15
C ILE A 504 47.98 41.47 -28.99
N HIS A 505 49.06 40.80 -28.58
CA HIS A 505 49.87 41.17 -27.41
C HIS A 505 51.33 41.45 -27.83
N LEU A 506 52.00 42.42 -27.19
CA LEU A 506 53.44 42.64 -27.36
C LEU A 506 54.20 41.57 -26.55
N THR A 507 55.03 40.76 -27.21
CA THR A 507 55.78 39.70 -26.52
C THR A 507 57.09 40.26 -25.97
N GLU A 508 57.23 40.38 -24.65
CA GLU A 508 58.47 40.92 -24.05
C GLU A 508 59.33 39.86 -23.36
N ARG A 509 58.76 38.99 -22.50
CA ARG A 509 59.53 37.96 -21.76
C ARG A 509 58.84 36.62 -21.57
N LEU A 510 57.50 36.59 -21.53
CA LEU A 510 56.71 35.37 -21.29
C LEU A 510 56.10 34.85 -22.60
N ALA A 511 56.52 33.67 -23.02
CA ALA A 511 56.03 33.00 -24.22
C ALA A 511 54.96 31.95 -23.88
N PHE A 512 53.89 31.89 -24.66
CA PHE A 512 52.87 30.85 -24.56
C PHE A 512 53.42 29.47 -24.97
N LYS A 513 53.13 28.44 -24.18
CA LYS A 513 53.58 27.04 -24.34
C LYS A 513 52.42 26.02 -24.39
N GLY A 514 51.23 26.52 -24.69
CA GLY A 514 50.04 25.72 -24.91
C GLY A 514 49.01 25.78 -23.79
N ALA A 515 47.80 25.34 -24.12
CA ALA A 515 46.68 25.25 -23.18
C ALA A 515 46.18 23.81 -23.10
N LYS A 516 45.69 23.40 -21.93
CA LYS A 516 45.14 22.06 -21.71
C LYS A 516 43.91 22.13 -20.82
N LEU A 517 42.90 21.32 -21.12
CA LEU A 517 41.76 21.14 -20.23
C LEU A 517 41.97 19.97 -19.29
N GLN A 518 41.81 20.20 -17.99
CA GLN A 518 41.80 19.15 -16.97
C GLN A 518 40.48 19.14 -16.20
N ARG A 519 39.96 17.95 -15.89
CA ARG A 519 38.66 17.78 -15.23
C ARG A 519 38.56 18.44 -13.86
N LYS A 520 39.66 18.50 -13.10
CA LYS A 520 39.69 19.10 -11.74
C LYS A 520 40.24 20.54 -11.74
N ALA A 521 41.21 20.84 -12.58
CA ALA A 521 41.88 22.14 -12.59
C ALA A 521 41.24 23.16 -13.56
N GLY A 522 40.41 22.72 -14.51
CA GLY A 522 39.81 23.59 -15.53
C GLY A 522 40.75 23.80 -16.72
N LEU A 523 40.67 24.96 -17.36
CA LEU A 523 41.59 25.34 -18.45
C LEU A 523 42.91 25.81 -17.86
N GLU A 524 43.97 25.02 -18.05
CA GLU A 524 45.34 25.35 -17.70
C GLU A 524 46.02 26.01 -18.89
N VAL A 525 46.61 27.19 -18.65
CA VAL A 525 47.41 27.90 -19.63
C VAL A 525 48.86 27.79 -19.22
N HIS A 526 49.72 27.36 -20.14
CA HIS A 526 51.14 27.23 -19.86
C HIS A 526 51.95 28.29 -20.59
N ALA A 527 53.00 28.74 -19.91
CA ALA A 527 53.93 29.73 -20.43
C ALA A 527 55.37 29.41 -20.06
N ALA A 528 56.32 30.17 -20.61
CA ALA A 528 57.74 30.03 -20.31
C ALA A 528 58.52 31.32 -20.57
N PHE A 529 59.52 31.57 -19.73
CA PHE A 529 60.50 32.65 -19.92
C PHE A 529 61.70 32.22 -20.78
N ALA A 530 61.91 30.90 -20.92
CA ALA A 530 62.98 30.30 -21.73
C ALA A 530 62.44 29.08 -22.50
N ALA A 531 63.13 28.67 -23.56
CA ALA A 531 62.63 27.64 -24.48
C ALA A 531 62.30 26.30 -23.78
N ASP A 532 63.08 25.92 -22.76
CA ASP A 532 63.06 24.58 -22.15
C ASP A 532 62.18 24.45 -20.89
N PHE A 533 61.54 25.54 -20.46
CA PHE A 533 60.67 25.53 -19.28
C PHE A 533 59.20 25.54 -19.67
N LYS A 534 58.35 24.99 -18.80
CA LYS A 534 56.89 25.07 -18.90
C LYS A 534 56.32 25.25 -17.50
N ILE A 535 55.65 26.38 -17.28
CA ILE A 535 55.03 26.74 -16.01
C ILE A 535 53.55 27.08 -16.21
N ASP A 536 52.74 26.90 -15.18
CA ASP A 536 51.37 27.41 -15.17
C ASP A 536 51.41 28.94 -15.21
N ALA A 537 50.83 29.51 -16.27
CA ALA A 537 50.84 30.94 -16.52
C ALA A 537 50.02 31.70 -15.49
N THR A 538 49.00 31.09 -14.87
CA THR A 538 48.17 31.77 -13.86
C THR A 538 48.96 32.18 -12.61
N LEU A 539 50.11 31.55 -12.37
CA LEU A 539 50.98 31.83 -11.22
C LEU A 539 51.95 32.99 -11.47
N VAL A 540 52.22 33.35 -12.72
CA VAL A 540 53.31 34.28 -13.09
C VAL A 540 52.90 35.40 -14.04
N ALA A 541 51.82 35.22 -14.80
CA ALA A 541 51.37 36.17 -15.79
C ALA A 541 50.49 37.25 -15.13
N ASN A 542 50.59 38.48 -15.65
CA ASN A 542 49.68 39.54 -15.27
C ASN A 542 48.28 39.31 -15.87
N THR A 543 47.29 40.05 -15.38
CA THR A 543 45.90 39.92 -15.83
C THR A 543 45.74 40.24 -17.32
N SER A 544 46.47 41.24 -17.83
CA SER A 544 46.46 41.64 -19.24
C SER A 544 46.89 40.49 -20.18
N TRP A 545 47.96 39.77 -19.84
CA TRP A 545 48.44 38.63 -20.63
C TRP A 545 47.46 37.45 -20.59
N LEU A 546 46.92 37.13 -19.42
CA LEU A 546 45.91 36.07 -19.28
C LEU A 546 44.63 36.39 -20.07
N ARG A 547 44.20 37.65 -20.08
CA ARG A 547 43.08 38.14 -20.90
C ARG A 547 43.38 38.04 -22.38
N ALA A 548 44.60 38.34 -22.80
CA ALA A 548 45.04 38.18 -24.18
C ALA A 548 44.93 36.71 -24.62
N VAL A 549 45.35 35.76 -23.78
CA VAL A 549 45.19 34.33 -24.08
C VAL A 549 43.72 33.94 -24.24
N LEU A 550 42.82 34.50 -23.42
CA LEU A 550 41.37 34.25 -23.56
C LEU A 550 40.80 34.79 -24.88
N TRP A 551 41.20 35.99 -25.29
CA TRP A 551 40.80 36.55 -26.59
C TRP A 551 41.37 35.72 -27.75
N ALA A 552 42.63 35.29 -27.66
CA ALA A 552 43.23 34.40 -28.64
C ALA A 552 42.51 33.05 -28.72
N PHE A 553 42.12 32.48 -27.59
CA PHE A 553 41.28 31.28 -27.51
C PHE A 553 39.95 31.46 -28.22
N LEU A 554 39.24 32.55 -27.93
CA LEU A 554 37.95 32.85 -28.55
C LEU A 554 38.03 32.94 -30.08
N PHE A 555 39.05 33.65 -30.59
CA PHE A 555 39.25 33.78 -32.03
C PHE A 555 39.71 32.49 -32.69
N ALA A 556 40.56 31.68 -32.04
CA ALA A 556 40.97 30.37 -32.54
C ALA A 556 39.74 29.46 -32.71
N LEU A 557 38.88 29.44 -31.69
CA LEU A 557 37.68 28.64 -31.70
C LEU A 557 36.69 29.07 -32.79
N ARG A 558 36.50 30.37 -32.97
CA ARG A 558 35.66 30.90 -34.05
C ARG A 558 36.24 30.54 -35.43
N GLN A 559 37.55 30.67 -35.62
CA GLN A 559 38.21 30.32 -36.88
C GLN A 559 38.02 28.85 -37.24
N GLU A 560 38.20 27.96 -36.26
CA GLU A 560 37.99 26.53 -36.46
C GLU A 560 36.51 26.20 -36.73
N ALA A 561 35.57 26.83 -36.02
CA ALA A 561 34.14 26.65 -36.29
C ALA A 561 33.75 27.05 -37.72
N VAL A 562 34.21 28.21 -38.19
CA VAL A 562 33.96 28.67 -39.56
C VAL A 562 34.62 27.74 -40.58
N LYS A 563 35.83 27.25 -40.29
CA LYS A 563 36.53 26.29 -41.17
C LYS A 563 35.78 24.97 -41.29
N GLN A 564 35.24 24.44 -40.20
CA GLN A 564 34.42 23.22 -40.20
C GLN A 564 33.10 23.40 -40.95
N LEU A 565 32.48 24.57 -40.84
CA LEU A 565 31.24 24.90 -41.55
C LEU A 565 31.47 25.24 -43.03
N GLY A 566 32.71 25.50 -43.44
CA GLY A 566 33.09 25.95 -44.79
C GLY A 566 32.61 27.36 -45.16
N THR A 567 31.76 27.98 -44.34
CA THR A 567 31.19 29.32 -44.50
C THR A 567 30.98 29.97 -43.14
N ASP A 568 30.92 31.31 -43.08
CA ASP A 568 30.57 32.06 -41.85
C ASP A 568 29.10 32.53 -41.92
N PRO A 569 28.13 31.76 -41.41
CA PRO A 569 26.71 32.12 -41.45
C PRO A 569 26.35 33.26 -40.48
N LEU A 570 27.23 33.61 -39.54
CA LEU A 570 27.07 34.74 -38.62
C LEU A 570 28.35 35.56 -38.59
N PRO A 571 28.66 36.34 -39.64
CA PRO A 571 29.88 37.15 -39.73
C PRO A 571 29.72 38.43 -38.89
N LEU A 572 29.44 38.29 -37.59
CA LEU A 572 29.18 39.37 -36.65
C LEU A 572 29.95 39.13 -35.35
N LEU A 573 30.64 40.17 -34.88
CA LEU A 573 31.34 40.23 -33.60
C LEU A 573 30.89 41.48 -32.84
N LEU A 574 30.37 41.28 -31.63
CA LEU A 574 30.00 42.36 -30.72
C LEU A 574 31.06 42.49 -29.62
N LEU A 575 31.76 43.62 -29.57
CA LEU A 575 32.82 43.90 -28.62
C LEU A 575 32.38 45.02 -27.68
N ASP A 576 32.32 44.75 -26.38
CA ASP A 576 31.92 45.70 -25.34
C ASP A 576 33.12 46.04 -24.45
N ASP A 577 33.59 47.29 -24.53
CA ASP A 577 34.83 47.79 -23.91
C ASP A 577 36.03 46.82 -24.08
N PRO A 578 36.36 46.39 -25.31
CA PRO A 578 37.38 45.36 -25.53
C PRO A 578 38.79 45.80 -25.11
N GLN A 579 39.05 47.10 -24.98
CA GLN A 579 40.32 47.65 -24.49
C GLN A 579 40.50 47.54 -22.98
N ALA A 580 39.40 47.40 -22.21
CA ALA A 580 39.46 47.30 -20.75
C ALA A 580 40.20 46.04 -20.26
N THR A 581 40.43 45.07 -21.15
CA THR A 581 41.13 43.83 -20.84
C THR A 581 42.65 43.90 -20.99
N PHE A 582 43.20 45.01 -21.50
CA PHE A 582 44.62 45.16 -21.81
C PHE A 582 45.26 46.38 -21.14
N ASP A 583 46.53 46.25 -20.78
CA ASP A 583 47.37 47.39 -20.41
C ASP A 583 47.56 48.34 -21.60
N ALA A 584 47.84 49.62 -21.31
CA ALA A 584 47.89 50.69 -22.32
C ALA A 584 48.84 50.40 -23.49
N GLU A 585 49.98 49.76 -23.21
CA GLU A 585 51.02 49.44 -24.18
C GLU A 585 50.54 48.48 -25.28
N HIS A 586 49.54 47.64 -25.01
CA HIS A 586 49.04 46.65 -25.98
C HIS A 586 47.84 47.15 -26.80
N ARG A 587 47.26 48.30 -26.45
CA ARG A 587 46.02 48.82 -27.08
C ARG A 587 46.13 49.00 -28.58
N HIS A 588 47.30 49.44 -29.08
CA HIS A 588 47.50 49.62 -30.52
C HIS A 588 47.52 48.28 -31.29
N ARG A 589 48.23 47.25 -30.78
CA ARG A 589 48.19 45.90 -31.38
C ARG A 589 46.79 45.30 -31.37
N TRP A 590 46.07 45.54 -30.28
CA TRP A 590 44.70 45.09 -30.16
C TRP A 590 43.77 45.78 -31.16
N ALA A 591 43.89 47.10 -31.35
CA ALA A 591 43.17 47.85 -32.38
C ALA A 591 43.46 47.31 -33.80
N LEU A 592 44.72 47.01 -34.12
CA LEU A 592 45.11 46.41 -35.40
C LEU A 592 44.49 45.02 -35.63
N GLU A 593 44.37 44.17 -34.60
CA GLU A 593 43.67 42.89 -34.76
C GLU A 593 42.19 43.10 -35.04
N ILE A 594 41.52 44.00 -34.32
CA ILE A 594 40.09 44.32 -34.53
C ILE A 594 39.85 44.82 -35.97
N ILE A 595 40.74 45.67 -36.49
CA ILE A 595 40.71 46.12 -37.89
C ILE A 595 40.89 44.92 -38.84
N GLY A 596 41.85 44.04 -38.53
CA GLY A 596 42.11 42.84 -39.31
C GLY A 596 40.90 41.90 -39.41
N LEU A 597 40.02 41.87 -38.40
CA LEU A 597 38.79 41.07 -38.46
C LEU A 597 37.82 41.52 -39.58
N GLN A 598 37.90 42.79 -40.00
CA GLN A 598 37.07 43.33 -41.08
C GLN A 598 37.65 43.08 -42.47
N THR A 599 38.97 42.90 -42.60
CA THR A 599 39.67 42.87 -43.90
C THR A 599 40.21 41.51 -44.31
N ARG A 600 40.21 40.51 -43.40
CA ARG A 600 40.65 39.14 -43.69
C ARG A 600 39.70 38.40 -44.65
N SER A 601 40.18 37.28 -45.19
CA SER A 601 39.42 36.37 -46.07
C SER A 601 38.07 35.94 -45.49
N THR A 602 38.00 35.84 -44.16
CA THR A 602 36.77 35.62 -43.40
C THR A 602 36.45 36.91 -42.65
N SER A 603 35.89 37.89 -43.36
CA SER A 603 35.56 39.18 -42.78
C SER A 603 34.34 39.09 -41.87
N ALA A 604 34.41 39.69 -40.69
CA ALA A 604 33.27 39.85 -39.79
C ALA A 604 32.90 41.34 -39.67
N GLN A 605 31.59 41.60 -39.61
CA GLN A 605 31.07 42.87 -39.14
C GLN A 605 31.39 43.01 -37.65
N VAL A 606 32.07 44.09 -37.27
CA VAL A 606 32.39 44.38 -35.87
C VAL A 606 31.48 45.51 -35.39
N ILE A 607 30.74 45.26 -34.31
CA ILE A 607 30.08 46.29 -33.52
C ILE A 607 30.93 46.48 -32.27
N LEU A 608 31.50 47.66 -32.11
CA LEU A 608 32.38 47.97 -30.98
C LEU A 608 31.75 49.10 -30.17
N VAL A 609 31.63 48.88 -28.87
CA VAL A 609 31.22 49.89 -27.90
C VAL A 609 32.41 50.16 -26.99
N THR A 610 32.77 51.44 -26.84
CA THR A 610 33.88 51.86 -25.97
C THR A 610 33.57 53.20 -25.34
N HIS A 611 33.96 53.37 -24.07
CA HIS A 611 34.01 54.68 -23.42
C HIS A 611 35.41 55.34 -23.48
N ASP A 612 36.43 54.61 -23.96
CA ASP A 612 37.80 55.10 -24.11
C ASP A 612 37.97 55.81 -25.46
N GLU A 613 37.94 57.16 -25.41
CA GLU A 613 38.12 58.02 -26.58
C GLU A 613 39.48 57.82 -27.26
N ILE A 614 40.55 57.58 -26.49
CA ILE A 614 41.90 57.36 -27.04
C ILE A 614 41.92 56.08 -27.86
N PHE A 615 41.28 55.02 -27.36
CA PHE A 615 41.16 53.77 -28.10
C PHE A 615 40.29 53.91 -29.36
N GLY A 616 39.22 54.70 -29.28
CA GLY A 616 38.41 55.07 -30.45
C GLY A 616 39.24 55.79 -31.52
N GLU A 617 40.08 56.75 -31.13
CA GLU A 617 40.98 57.46 -32.05
C GLU A 617 42.07 56.55 -32.65
N LEU A 618 42.62 55.61 -31.87
CA LEU A 618 43.57 54.61 -32.41
C LEU A 618 42.95 53.80 -33.56
N LEU A 619 41.69 53.36 -33.39
CA LEU A 619 40.94 52.66 -34.44
C LEU A 619 40.74 53.54 -35.69
N LYS A 620 40.53 54.85 -35.52
CA LYS A 620 40.35 55.79 -36.63
C LYS A 620 41.65 56.05 -37.40
N ILE A 621 42.76 56.26 -36.68
CA ILE A 621 44.09 56.50 -37.26
C ILE A 621 44.50 55.35 -38.18
N ASP A 622 44.24 54.12 -37.75
CA ASP A 622 44.63 52.90 -38.47
C ASP A 622 43.60 52.50 -39.57
N GLY A 623 42.59 53.34 -39.84
CA GLY A 623 41.78 53.27 -41.05
C GLY A 623 40.48 52.46 -40.96
N VAL A 624 39.87 52.31 -39.78
CA VAL A 624 38.53 51.71 -39.66
C VAL A 624 37.52 52.43 -40.56
N LYS A 625 36.83 51.68 -41.41
CA LYS A 625 35.67 52.14 -42.20
C LYS A 625 34.41 51.71 -41.49
N GLY A 626 33.83 52.59 -40.67
CA GLY A 626 32.66 52.26 -39.84
C GLY A 626 31.76 53.45 -39.59
N ARG A 627 30.53 53.16 -39.13
CA ARG A 627 29.60 54.18 -38.63
C ARG A 627 29.92 54.45 -37.15
N GLU A 628 30.01 55.71 -36.77
CA GLU A 628 30.20 56.13 -35.39
C GLU A 628 28.90 56.73 -34.85
N ALA A 629 28.51 56.30 -33.66
CA ALA A 629 27.34 56.81 -32.99
C ALA A 629 27.61 56.95 -31.49
N ILE A 630 27.06 57.99 -30.89
CA ILE A 630 27.08 58.19 -29.45
C ILE A 630 25.96 57.38 -28.84
N ILE A 631 26.28 56.48 -27.91
CA ILE A 631 25.30 55.72 -27.15
C ILE A 631 25.03 56.44 -25.84
N VAL A 632 23.75 56.65 -25.55
CA VAL A 632 23.30 57.33 -24.33
C VAL A 632 22.31 56.45 -23.60
N SER A 633 22.56 56.24 -22.30
CA SER A 633 21.69 55.44 -21.43
C SER A 633 20.25 55.96 -21.42
N ALA A 634 19.30 55.05 -21.19
CA ALA A 634 17.90 55.41 -20.97
C ALA A 634 17.73 56.20 -19.66
N GLY A 635 17.83 57.53 -19.74
CA GLY A 635 17.58 58.46 -18.64
C GLY A 635 16.18 59.08 -18.71
N PRO A 636 15.76 59.84 -17.69
CA PRO A 636 14.49 60.59 -17.68
C PRO A 636 14.27 61.47 -18.91
N GLU A 637 15.37 61.94 -19.52
CA GLU A 637 15.39 62.88 -20.63
C GLU A 637 14.98 62.24 -21.98
N LEU A 638 15.35 60.96 -22.19
CA LEU A 638 15.08 60.21 -23.42
C LEU A 638 14.05 59.08 -23.24
N ALA A 639 13.91 58.52 -22.03
CA ALA A 639 13.12 57.32 -21.70
C ALA A 639 13.54 56.00 -22.41
N HIS A 640 14.47 56.05 -23.35
CA HIS A 640 15.03 54.90 -24.07
C HIS A 640 16.54 55.11 -24.32
N VAL A 641 17.25 54.03 -24.66
CA VAL A 641 18.68 54.13 -25.06
C VAL A 641 18.76 54.88 -26.38
N GLY A 642 19.42 56.04 -26.37
CA GLY A 642 19.62 56.86 -27.56
C GLY A 642 20.88 56.44 -28.30
N ILE A 643 20.78 56.26 -29.61
CA ILE A 643 21.94 56.02 -30.50
C ILE A 643 21.97 57.16 -31.52
N PHE A 644 22.91 58.10 -31.32
CA PHE A 644 23.02 59.31 -32.12
C PHE A 644 24.17 59.18 -33.12
N GLU A 645 23.83 58.78 -34.34
CA GLU A 645 24.79 58.68 -35.45
C GLU A 645 24.84 60.00 -36.22
N GLY A 646 25.90 60.80 -36.07
CA GLY A 646 26.00 62.13 -36.70
C GLY A 646 25.91 62.09 -38.23
N ALA A 647 26.58 61.11 -38.86
CA ALA A 647 26.55 60.93 -40.32
C ALA A 647 25.20 60.41 -40.86
N SER A 648 24.24 60.05 -40.00
CA SER A 648 22.92 59.57 -40.43
C SER A 648 22.09 60.69 -41.08
N LEU A 649 22.22 61.93 -40.59
CA LEU A 649 21.55 63.10 -41.15
C LEU A 649 22.08 63.43 -42.54
N ASP A 650 23.39 63.37 -42.75
CA ASP A 650 24.00 63.62 -44.06
C ASP A 650 23.52 62.61 -45.11
N ARG A 651 23.39 61.34 -44.73
CA ARG A 651 22.84 60.30 -45.62
C ARG A 651 21.37 60.50 -45.92
N ARG A 652 20.57 60.87 -44.91
CA ARG A 652 19.15 61.21 -45.10
C ARG A 652 19.01 62.44 -45.99
N TRP A 653 19.84 63.46 -45.81
CA TRP A 653 19.87 64.64 -46.67
C TRP A 653 20.23 64.29 -48.12
N LYS A 654 21.26 63.46 -48.32
CA LYS A 654 21.63 62.98 -49.65
C LYS A 654 20.47 62.23 -50.31
N LYS A 655 19.82 61.31 -49.57
CA LYS A 655 18.63 60.60 -50.03
C LYS A 655 17.49 61.57 -50.39
N THR A 656 17.22 62.57 -49.56
CA THR A 656 16.21 63.60 -49.82
C THR A 656 16.53 64.42 -51.07
N LYS A 657 17.81 64.76 -51.29
CA LYS A 657 18.26 65.47 -52.49
C LYS A 657 18.14 64.61 -53.74
N ASP A 658 18.44 63.31 -53.63
CA ASP A 658 18.37 62.35 -54.73
C ASP A 658 16.91 62.04 -55.11
N GLU A 659 16.02 61.85 -54.12
CA GLU A 659 14.60 61.53 -54.34
C GLU A 659 13.75 62.77 -54.67
N ASN A 660 14.11 63.93 -54.12
CA ASN A 660 13.44 65.23 -54.30
C ASN A 660 11.89 65.18 -54.18
N THR A 661 11.38 64.43 -53.21
CA THR A 661 9.95 64.34 -52.90
C THR A 661 9.60 65.04 -51.59
N ALA A 662 8.35 65.49 -51.45
CA ALA A 662 7.86 66.09 -50.21
C ALA A 662 7.95 65.12 -49.02
N ALA A 663 7.70 63.83 -49.25
CA ALA A 663 7.82 62.79 -48.22
C ALA A 663 9.27 62.63 -47.73
N ALA A 664 10.24 62.55 -48.65
CA ALA A 664 11.65 62.48 -48.28
C ALA A 664 12.14 63.76 -47.57
N GLY A 665 11.59 64.92 -47.93
CA GLY A 665 11.82 66.19 -47.23
C GLY A 665 11.29 66.18 -45.81
N GLN A 666 10.04 65.73 -45.63
CA GLN A 666 9.41 65.60 -44.31
C GLN A 666 10.14 64.61 -43.40
N ASP A 667 10.57 63.47 -43.94
CA ASP A 667 11.33 62.46 -43.21
C ASP A 667 12.70 63.00 -42.74
N TYR A 668 13.38 63.78 -43.58
CA TYR A 668 14.64 64.42 -43.21
C TYR A 668 14.43 65.48 -42.13
N ILE A 669 13.47 66.39 -42.29
CA ILE A 669 13.16 67.42 -41.29
C ILE A 669 12.76 66.79 -39.95
N SER A 670 11.96 65.73 -39.98
CA SER A 670 11.57 64.99 -38.77
C SER A 670 12.78 64.35 -38.09
N ALA A 671 13.69 63.76 -38.86
CA ALA A 671 14.93 63.18 -38.33
C ALA A 671 15.89 64.24 -37.76
N VAL A 672 16.06 65.38 -38.43
CA VAL A 672 16.84 66.52 -37.94
C VAL A 672 16.25 67.01 -36.62
N ARG A 673 14.91 67.12 -36.54
CA ARG A 673 14.23 67.54 -35.32
C ARG A 673 14.51 66.59 -34.16
N ILE A 674 14.29 65.29 -34.35
CA ILE A 674 14.54 64.28 -33.31
C ILE A 674 16.00 64.31 -32.86
N TYR A 675 16.93 64.42 -33.82
CA TYR A 675 18.37 64.44 -33.52
C TYR A 675 18.79 65.68 -32.71
N VAL A 676 18.40 66.86 -33.15
CA VAL A 676 18.75 68.14 -32.51
C VAL A 676 18.07 68.28 -31.15
N GLU A 677 16.77 67.98 -31.05
CA GLU A 677 16.06 68.00 -29.76
C GLU A 677 16.65 66.99 -28.77
N GLY A 678 16.99 65.78 -29.25
CA GLY A 678 17.66 64.77 -28.46
C GLY A 678 19.02 65.23 -27.92
N LEU A 679 19.89 65.78 -28.78
CA LEU A 679 21.19 66.31 -28.35
C LEU A 679 21.07 67.49 -27.39
N LEU A 680 20.15 68.44 -27.64
CA LEU A 680 19.95 69.59 -26.77
C LEU A 680 19.45 69.19 -25.38
N ARG A 681 18.55 68.19 -25.29
CA ARG A 681 18.12 67.64 -24.00
C ARG A 681 19.29 67.05 -23.21
N LEU A 682 20.20 66.38 -23.90
CA LEU A 682 21.39 65.81 -23.27
C LEU A 682 22.37 66.89 -22.81
N MET A 683 22.62 67.91 -23.61
CA MET A 683 23.51 69.00 -23.24
C MET A 683 22.94 69.86 -22.09
N LEU A 684 21.63 70.11 -22.09
CA LEU A 684 20.94 70.92 -21.07
C LEU A 684 20.56 70.12 -19.82
N ARG A 685 20.99 68.87 -19.72
CA ARG A 685 20.70 67.99 -18.59
C ARG A 685 21.10 68.64 -17.27
N GLY A 686 20.17 68.67 -16.31
CA GLY A 686 20.41 69.24 -14.98
C GLY A 686 20.27 70.77 -14.88
N HIS A 687 20.07 71.49 -15.99
CA HIS A 687 19.84 72.94 -15.98
C HIS A 687 18.37 73.36 -15.81
N SER A 688 17.41 72.44 -16.00
CA SER A 688 15.98 72.65 -15.67
C SER A 688 15.27 71.31 -15.44
N ALA A 689 14.25 71.31 -14.57
CA ALA A 689 13.38 70.15 -14.36
C ALA A 689 12.59 69.77 -15.61
N ASP A 690 12.25 70.75 -16.46
CA ASP A 690 11.44 70.56 -17.67
C ASP A 690 12.20 69.82 -18.79
N VAL A 691 13.54 69.82 -18.74
CA VAL A 691 14.40 69.07 -19.66
C VAL A 691 14.30 67.57 -19.40
N ASN A 692 14.01 67.18 -18.15
CA ASN A 692 14.07 65.79 -17.66
C ASN A 692 12.78 64.99 -17.87
N TRP A 693 11.75 65.56 -18.51
CA TRP A 693 10.46 64.89 -18.72
C TRP A 693 10.30 64.51 -20.19
N ALA A 694 10.68 63.27 -20.54
CA ALA A 694 10.52 62.73 -21.89
C ALA A 694 9.08 62.85 -22.45
N SER A 695 8.07 62.87 -21.57
CA SER A 695 6.65 62.95 -21.91
C SER A 695 6.11 64.38 -22.12
N SER A 696 6.83 65.43 -21.72
CA SER A 696 6.39 66.82 -21.89
C SER A 696 7.39 67.63 -22.73
N GLY A 697 7.17 67.65 -24.04
CA GLY A 697 7.25 68.88 -24.83
C GLY A 697 8.55 69.70 -24.86
N PHE A 698 9.71 69.21 -24.43
CA PHE A 698 10.97 69.95 -24.61
C PHE A 698 11.36 69.93 -26.09
N VAL A 699 10.83 70.90 -26.83
CA VAL A 699 10.96 71.09 -28.28
C VAL A 699 12.05 72.11 -28.61
N MET A 700 12.44 72.23 -29.88
CA MET A 700 13.51 73.16 -30.28
C MET A 700 13.35 74.59 -29.73
N GLY A 701 12.12 75.14 -29.72
CA GLY A 701 11.88 76.50 -29.24
C GLY A 701 12.23 76.69 -27.75
N THR A 702 11.80 75.77 -26.89
CA THR A 702 12.11 75.83 -25.45
C THR A 702 13.60 75.57 -25.19
N ALA A 703 14.23 74.71 -26.01
CA ALA A 703 15.66 74.49 -25.95
C ALA A 703 16.46 75.75 -26.31
N ARG A 704 16.08 76.43 -27.38
CA ARG A 704 16.69 77.70 -27.80
C ARG A 704 16.60 78.76 -26.72
N ASP A 705 15.42 78.95 -26.15
CA ASP A 705 15.20 79.98 -25.14
C ASP A 705 16.01 79.68 -23.87
N LYS A 706 16.15 78.40 -23.50
CA LYS A 706 17.02 78.00 -22.39
C LYS A 706 18.51 78.19 -22.67
N VAL A 707 18.99 77.84 -23.86
CA VAL A 707 20.39 78.12 -24.26
C VAL A 707 20.66 79.62 -24.26
N ARG A 708 19.70 80.44 -24.71
CA ARG A 708 19.81 81.91 -24.67
C ARG A 708 19.90 82.42 -23.23
N GLU A 709 19.03 81.95 -22.34
CA GLU A 709 19.07 82.29 -20.91
C GLU A 709 20.44 81.96 -20.29
N LEU A 710 20.97 80.76 -20.57
CA LEU A 710 22.28 80.32 -20.05
C LEU A 710 23.44 81.13 -20.65
N HIS A 711 23.36 81.51 -21.93
CA HIS A 711 24.36 82.35 -22.60
C HIS A 711 24.35 83.79 -22.07
N ASP A 712 23.16 84.40 -21.93
CA ASP A 712 23.00 85.76 -21.40
C ASP A 712 23.41 85.85 -19.93
N ALA A 713 23.35 84.73 -19.19
CA ALA A 713 23.86 84.60 -17.83
C ALA A 713 25.38 84.34 -17.75
N GLU A 714 26.09 84.30 -18.88
CA GLU A 714 27.54 84.05 -18.99
C GLU A 714 28.00 82.76 -18.26
N LEU A 715 27.13 81.74 -18.22
CA LEU A 715 27.43 80.48 -17.56
C LEU A 715 28.25 79.56 -18.48
N ALA A 716 29.46 79.20 -18.07
CA ALA A 716 30.26 78.22 -18.80
C ALA A 716 29.59 76.82 -18.82
N PRO A 717 29.59 76.09 -19.97
CA PRO A 717 30.24 76.41 -21.24
C PRO A 717 29.37 77.23 -22.23
N TRP A 718 28.18 77.68 -21.82
CA TRP A 718 27.16 78.33 -22.67
C TRP A 718 27.50 79.77 -23.05
N ASP A 719 28.43 80.41 -22.35
CA ASP A 719 28.99 81.75 -22.61
C ASP A 719 29.73 81.85 -23.96
N LYS A 720 30.12 80.73 -24.56
CA LYS A 720 30.86 80.70 -25.82
C LYS A 720 30.03 81.16 -27.02
N ALA A 721 30.71 81.77 -28.00
CA ALA A 721 30.09 82.36 -29.21
C ALA A 721 29.33 81.34 -30.06
N GLU A 722 29.72 80.07 -30.00
CA GLU A 722 29.07 78.96 -30.71
C GLU A 722 27.62 78.76 -30.26
N PHE A 723 27.32 78.95 -28.96
CA PHE A 723 25.97 78.82 -28.43
C PHE A 723 25.08 80.00 -28.82
N LYS A 724 25.64 81.21 -28.90
CA LYS A 724 24.95 82.37 -29.48
C LYS A 724 24.57 82.13 -30.95
N ARG A 725 25.49 81.53 -31.72
CA ARG A 725 25.22 81.15 -33.12
C ARG A 725 24.15 80.07 -33.20
N LEU A 726 24.22 79.06 -32.34
CA LEU A 726 23.22 77.99 -32.26
C LEU A 726 21.82 78.55 -31.96
N VAL A 727 21.70 79.49 -31.02
CA VAL A 727 20.43 80.17 -30.70
C VAL A 727 19.85 80.93 -31.89
N GLY A 728 20.69 81.43 -32.80
CA GLY A 728 20.24 82.07 -34.04
C GLY A 728 19.85 81.08 -35.15
N GLN A 729 20.20 79.80 -35.00
CA GLN A 729 19.97 78.73 -35.98
C GLN A 729 18.83 77.77 -35.56
N LEU A 730 18.49 77.74 -34.27
CA LEU A 730 17.31 77.07 -33.69
C LEU A 730 16.09 78.01 -33.72
#